data_AF-A0A5Q4E3I7-F1
#
_entry.id   AF-A0A5Q4E3I7-F1
#
_cell.length_a   1.000
_cell.length_b   1.000
_cell.length_c   1.000
_cell.angle_alpha   90.00
_cell.angle_beta   90.00
_cell.angle_gamma   90.00
#
_symmetry.space_group_name_H-M   'P 1'
#
loop_
_entity.id
_entity.type
_entity.pdbx_description
1 polymer ?
#
loop_
_entity_poly.entity_id
_entity_poly.type
_entity_poly.pdbx_seq_one_letter_code
_entity_poly.pdbx_strand_id
1 'polypeptide(L)'
;MKYHKLLMSLAILFLINLSLLAQPPLGMNYQAVLRDDNGQVIASQEVEISFEILQGSNDGQVIFSETHNTTTNAFGLVNLVIGSLQSLEGIDWSADTHFLKVSVDGNEMGTTQLLSVPFALFAKSSADAFSGDYNDLDNTPDLSSFVQAGNPQDGDMLFFNGTAWHLLPIGNEGQILTINNATPQWTNIPQEDDNGDEPTTVTDVEGNVYTTVILGEQEWMAENLRTTRYNNGAQIDYPGDNFADWLNNTTGAYAWYNNDESANKNTYGALYNFPAVSNGNLCPIGWRVPSVEDWNELITYMTENFEDVINTNAGNALKSCRQVNSPLGGNCNTSEHPRWNEHETHYGLDLAGFAALPGGNRLITNEYDKVGMTGYFWTSTQAVSDRAHQRYIHYNNSGIYSNHTWEANGNSVRCMRDFDTDPPSEYSLNLQASPSEGGTVTGEGDYAPGTSVAVSATANEGYEFSSWTNADGIVISEVASFDFIMPPQNTTLIALFTGDNNGFGNVSDIEGNEYLTITVGTLEWMAENLKTTKFNTGDDIDFPGTDNAAWSSNTSGAYAWYNNDIANKDIYGGLYNWHAVNTGNLCPTGWRVPSEADWNNLSNFLINNNEHLNTENVGNALKSCRQVDSPLGGDCDTSVHPRWDSHFTHYGTDEFGFSGLPGGRRFTAGNYDFIGLLGHFWTSNQANAAEANYRSLSRANGRLSAISHEKQFGFSVRCVKDAE
;
A
#
# COMPACT_ATOMS: atom_id res chain seq x y z
N MET A 1 -68.41 -30.66 20.78
CA MET A 1 -68.75 -30.43 19.35
C MET A 1 -67.78 -29.46 18.62
N LYS A 2 -66.49 -29.37 19.00
CA LYS A 2 -65.49 -28.57 18.26
C LYS A 2 -64.28 -29.37 17.73
N TYR A 3 -64.05 -30.59 18.21
CA TYR A 3 -62.93 -31.43 17.76
C TYR A 3 -63.24 -32.37 16.57
N HIS A 4 -64.52 -32.63 16.25
CA HIS A 4 -64.90 -33.50 15.12
C HIS A 4 -64.83 -32.81 13.75
N LYS A 5 -64.90 -31.48 13.68
CA LYS A 5 -64.79 -30.76 12.41
C LYS A 5 -63.34 -30.53 11.95
N LEU A 6 -62.38 -30.48 12.89
CA LEU A 6 -60.96 -30.28 12.54
C LEU A 6 -60.29 -31.58 12.05
N LEU A 7 -60.65 -32.73 12.63
CA LEU A 7 -60.17 -34.05 12.21
C LEU A 7 -60.74 -34.50 10.85
N MET A 8 -61.98 -34.10 10.52
CA MET A 8 -62.59 -34.42 9.23
C MET A 8 -62.04 -33.55 8.09
N SER A 9 -61.64 -32.31 8.38
CA SER A 9 -60.99 -31.42 7.40
C SER A 9 -59.52 -31.79 7.15
N LEU A 10 -58.78 -32.29 8.14
CA LEU A 10 -57.40 -32.75 7.96
C LEU A 10 -57.32 -34.09 7.21
N ALA A 11 -58.32 -34.97 7.37
CA ALA A 11 -58.40 -36.24 6.63
C ALA A 11 -58.78 -36.05 5.15
N ILE A 12 -59.55 -35.02 4.82
CA ILE A 12 -59.95 -34.72 3.43
C ILE A 12 -58.83 -33.97 2.66
N LEU A 13 -57.95 -33.24 3.36
CA LEU A 13 -56.80 -32.56 2.75
C LEU A 13 -55.59 -33.48 2.48
N PHE A 14 -55.58 -34.71 3.02
CA PHE A 14 -54.50 -35.69 2.81
C PHE A 14 -54.86 -36.79 1.79
N LEU A 15 -56.05 -36.71 1.17
CA LEU A 15 -56.59 -37.71 0.22
C LEU A 15 -56.70 -37.19 -1.23
N ILE A 16 -56.15 -36.01 -1.54
CA ILE A 16 -56.15 -35.43 -2.89
C ILE A 16 -54.71 -35.09 -3.29
N ASN A 17 -53.94 -36.13 -3.58
CA ASN A 17 -52.73 -36.08 -4.42
C ASN A 17 -52.48 -37.47 -4.99
N LEU A 18 -53.50 -38.04 -5.64
CA LEU A 18 -53.31 -39.07 -6.64
C LEU A 18 -53.22 -38.34 -7.97
N SER A 19 -51.98 -38.19 -8.43
CA SER A 19 -51.63 -37.84 -9.80
C SER A 19 -52.41 -38.75 -10.74
N LEU A 20 -53.48 -38.23 -11.32
CA LEU A 20 -54.04 -38.76 -12.55
C LEU A 20 -52.99 -38.51 -13.64
N LEU A 21 -52.11 -39.49 -13.84
CA LEU A 21 -51.35 -39.58 -15.08
C LEU A 21 -52.38 -39.80 -16.19
N ALA A 22 -52.75 -38.73 -16.88
CA ALA A 22 -53.39 -38.84 -18.18
C ALA A 22 -52.33 -39.39 -19.15
N GLN A 23 -52.15 -40.71 -19.16
CA GLN A 23 -51.43 -41.35 -20.25
C GLN A 23 -52.27 -41.17 -21.52
N PRO A 24 -51.68 -40.72 -22.64
CA PRO A 24 -52.39 -40.73 -23.91
C PRO A 24 -52.85 -42.17 -24.18
N PRO A 25 -54.07 -42.39 -24.69
CA PRO A 25 -54.57 -43.74 -24.96
C PRO A 25 -53.59 -44.47 -25.89
N LEU A 26 -53.02 -45.58 -25.41
CA LEU A 26 -52.05 -46.42 -26.11
C LEU A 26 -52.76 -47.34 -27.13
N GLY A 27 -53.36 -46.75 -28.15
CA GLY A 27 -54.05 -47.49 -29.21
C GLY A 27 -54.04 -46.78 -30.56
N MET A 28 -54.18 -47.55 -31.64
CA MET A 28 -54.24 -47.06 -33.01
C MET A 28 -55.65 -47.16 -33.57
N ASN A 29 -56.24 -46.06 -34.01
CA ASN A 29 -57.56 -46.08 -34.65
C ASN A 29 -57.50 -46.82 -35.99
N TYR A 30 -58.46 -47.71 -36.22
CA TYR A 30 -58.64 -48.45 -37.48
C TYR A 30 -60.08 -48.33 -37.97
N GLN A 31 -60.24 -47.94 -39.24
CA GLN A 31 -61.54 -47.84 -39.89
C GLN A 31 -61.47 -48.52 -41.27
N ALA A 32 -62.45 -49.37 -41.56
CA ALA A 32 -62.52 -50.09 -42.84
C ALA A 32 -63.95 -50.29 -43.30
N VAL A 33 -64.14 -50.40 -44.62
CA VAL A 33 -65.41 -50.81 -45.25
C VAL A 33 -65.23 -52.22 -45.81
N LEU A 34 -65.99 -53.18 -45.29
CA LEU A 34 -65.94 -54.56 -45.71
C LEU A 34 -66.86 -54.82 -46.92
N ARG A 35 -66.34 -55.58 -47.88
CA ARG A 35 -67.03 -55.96 -49.11
C ARG A 35 -66.87 -57.46 -49.38
N ASP A 36 -67.87 -58.06 -50.02
CA ASP A 36 -67.82 -59.43 -50.50
C ASP A 36 -67.02 -59.57 -51.81
N ASP A 37 -66.87 -60.80 -52.30
CA ASP A 37 -66.15 -61.12 -53.55
C ASP A 37 -66.78 -60.48 -54.81
N ASN A 38 -68.05 -60.06 -54.73
CA ASN A 38 -68.74 -59.33 -55.79
C ASN A 38 -68.58 -57.81 -55.67
N GLY A 39 -67.84 -57.33 -54.67
CA GLY A 39 -67.63 -55.92 -54.36
C GLY A 39 -68.81 -55.24 -53.65
N GLN A 40 -69.83 -55.98 -53.22
CA GLN A 40 -70.97 -55.45 -52.47
C GLN A 40 -70.60 -55.29 -50.99
N VAL A 41 -71.11 -54.25 -50.32
CA VAL A 41 -70.80 -54.03 -48.91
C VAL A 41 -71.43 -55.12 -48.02
N ILE A 42 -70.65 -55.60 -47.05
CA ILE A 42 -71.12 -56.53 -46.02
C ILE A 42 -71.86 -55.70 -44.98
N ALA A 43 -73.14 -55.39 -45.20
CA ALA A 43 -73.90 -54.47 -44.36
C ALA A 43 -74.64 -55.17 -43.21
N SER A 44 -74.52 -54.64 -41.98
CA SER A 44 -75.21 -55.12 -40.78
C SER A 44 -74.98 -56.60 -40.47
N GLN A 45 -73.76 -57.10 -40.69
CA GLN A 45 -73.38 -58.50 -40.40
C GLN A 45 -72.30 -58.56 -39.31
N GLU A 46 -72.34 -59.62 -38.52
CA GLU A 46 -71.26 -59.95 -37.59
C GLU A 46 -70.04 -60.44 -38.38
N VAL A 47 -68.88 -59.91 -38.03
CA VAL A 47 -67.59 -60.23 -38.63
C VAL A 47 -66.53 -60.32 -37.54
N GLU A 48 -65.60 -61.25 -37.70
CA GLU A 48 -64.39 -61.36 -36.89
C GLU A 48 -63.23 -60.68 -37.62
N ILE A 49 -62.55 -59.72 -36.97
CA ILE A 49 -61.39 -59.04 -37.53
C ILE A 49 -60.19 -59.25 -36.62
N SER A 50 -59.13 -59.86 -37.15
CA SER A 50 -57.87 -60.09 -36.44
C SER A 50 -56.79 -59.15 -36.93
N PHE A 51 -56.04 -58.56 -35.99
CA PHE A 51 -54.89 -57.69 -36.22
C PHE A 51 -53.64 -58.36 -35.68
N GLU A 52 -52.60 -58.45 -36.49
CA GLU A 52 -51.27 -58.92 -36.08
C GLU A 52 -50.22 -57.88 -36.43
N ILE A 53 -49.28 -57.62 -35.52
CA ILE A 53 -48.10 -56.79 -35.81
C ILE A 53 -46.89 -57.71 -35.98
N LEU A 54 -46.23 -57.58 -37.13
CA LEU A 54 -45.07 -58.37 -37.52
C LEU A 54 -43.80 -57.49 -37.46
N GLN A 55 -42.68 -58.07 -37.01
CA GLN A 55 -41.39 -57.40 -36.93
C GLN A 55 -40.45 -57.78 -38.10
N GLY A 56 -39.77 -56.78 -38.67
CA GLY A 56 -38.69 -56.93 -39.66
C GLY A 56 -39.11 -57.10 -41.12
N SER A 57 -40.22 -57.79 -41.40
CA SER A 57 -40.74 -57.98 -42.77
C SER A 57 -42.24 -58.33 -42.80
N ASN A 58 -42.83 -58.38 -44.01
CA ASN A 58 -44.24 -58.73 -44.25
C ASN A 58 -44.59 -60.17 -43.80
N ASP A 59 -43.61 -61.05 -43.66
CA ASP A 59 -43.75 -62.43 -43.15
C ASP A 59 -42.96 -62.63 -41.84
N GLY A 60 -42.72 -61.54 -41.11
CA GLY A 60 -41.90 -61.51 -39.90
C GLY A 60 -42.51 -62.24 -38.70
N GLN A 61 -41.84 -62.17 -37.55
CA GLN A 61 -42.38 -62.71 -36.31
C GLN A 61 -43.58 -61.88 -35.85
N VAL A 62 -44.71 -62.53 -35.52
CA VAL A 62 -45.84 -61.88 -34.87
C VAL A 62 -45.44 -61.52 -33.43
N ILE A 63 -45.40 -60.24 -33.13
CA ILE A 63 -45.06 -59.70 -31.80
C ILE A 63 -46.28 -59.17 -31.04
N PHE A 64 -47.42 -59.04 -31.73
CA PHE A 64 -48.70 -58.63 -31.15
C PHE A 64 -49.84 -59.22 -31.97
N SER A 65 -50.92 -59.63 -31.30
CA SER A 65 -52.13 -60.12 -31.95
C SER A 65 -53.36 -59.80 -31.10
N GLU A 66 -54.42 -59.31 -31.73
CA GLU A 66 -55.74 -59.23 -31.10
C GLU A 66 -56.88 -59.45 -32.12
N THR A 67 -58.02 -59.92 -31.62
CA THR A 67 -59.18 -60.26 -32.45
C THR A 67 -60.44 -59.57 -31.93
N HIS A 68 -61.14 -58.87 -32.81
CA HIS A 68 -62.38 -58.15 -32.53
C HIS A 68 -63.57 -58.85 -33.19
N ASN A 69 -64.60 -59.13 -32.39
CA ASN A 69 -65.91 -59.53 -32.89
C ASN A 69 -66.81 -58.29 -32.93
N THR A 70 -67.21 -57.87 -34.13
CA THR A 70 -67.99 -56.63 -34.33
C THR A 70 -69.08 -56.81 -35.37
N THR A 71 -70.05 -55.91 -35.40
CA THR A 71 -71.07 -55.83 -36.47
C THR A 71 -70.76 -54.65 -37.38
N THR A 72 -70.76 -54.86 -38.69
CA THR A 72 -70.66 -53.76 -39.66
C THR A 72 -71.91 -52.87 -39.62
N ASN A 73 -71.79 -51.59 -39.98
CA ASN A 73 -72.98 -50.75 -40.14
C ASN A 73 -73.66 -50.96 -41.51
N ALA A 74 -74.74 -50.22 -41.79
CA ALA A 74 -75.49 -50.30 -43.05
C ALA A 74 -74.66 -49.98 -44.31
N PHE A 75 -73.46 -49.42 -44.16
CA PHE A 75 -72.51 -49.11 -45.24
C PHE A 75 -71.32 -50.09 -45.29
N GLY A 76 -71.32 -51.15 -44.46
CA GLY A 76 -70.20 -52.08 -44.33
C GLY A 76 -69.02 -51.54 -43.51
N LEU A 77 -69.17 -50.41 -42.82
CA LEU A 77 -68.10 -49.75 -42.07
C LEU A 77 -67.93 -50.37 -40.67
N VAL A 78 -66.67 -50.51 -40.25
CA VAL A 78 -66.25 -50.81 -38.86
C VAL A 78 -65.31 -49.72 -38.35
N ASN A 79 -65.38 -49.44 -37.04
CA ASN A 79 -64.49 -48.52 -36.32
C ASN A 79 -63.94 -49.27 -35.11
N LEU A 80 -62.64 -49.51 -35.09
CA LEU A 80 -61.94 -50.29 -34.07
C LEU A 80 -60.72 -49.52 -33.58
N VAL A 81 -60.20 -49.90 -32.40
CA VAL A 81 -58.94 -49.37 -31.86
C VAL A 81 -58.01 -50.54 -31.62
N ILE A 82 -56.93 -50.61 -32.38
CA ILE A 82 -55.90 -51.62 -32.23
C ILE A 82 -55.14 -51.34 -30.94
N GLY A 83 -55.04 -52.33 -30.05
CA GLY A 83 -54.44 -52.18 -28.73
C GLY A 83 -55.45 -51.95 -27.61
N SER A 84 -56.76 -52.01 -27.92
CA SER A 84 -57.80 -51.90 -26.89
C SER A 84 -58.09 -53.22 -26.17
N LEU A 85 -57.75 -54.36 -26.77
CA LEU A 85 -57.95 -55.69 -26.18
C LEU A 85 -56.64 -56.28 -25.66
N GLN A 86 -55.52 -55.98 -26.31
CA GLN A 86 -54.17 -56.35 -25.87
C GLN A 86 -53.28 -55.10 -25.77
N SER A 87 -52.39 -55.03 -24.77
CA SER A 87 -51.52 -53.86 -24.59
C SER A 87 -50.41 -53.81 -25.65
N LEU A 88 -50.12 -52.61 -26.16
CA LEU A 88 -48.98 -52.33 -27.04
C LEU A 88 -47.69 -51.96 -26.26
N GLU A 89 -47.74 -51.89 -24.93
CA GLU A 89 -46.66 -51.36 -24.06
C GLU A 89 -45.40 -52.25 -24.02
N GLY A 90 -45.49 -53.50 -24.47
CA GLY A 90 -44.35 -54.44 -24.53
C GLY A 90 -43.62 -54.50 -25.88
N ILE A 91 -44.05 -53.71 -26.87
CA ILE A 91 -43.45 -53.74 -28.22
C ILE A 91 -42.26 -52.78 -28.27
N ASP A 92 -41.09 -53.29 -28.62
CA ASP A 92 -39.92 -52.46 -28.94
C ASP A 92 -40.05 -51.89 -30.36
N TRP A 93 -40.68 -50.71 -30.44
CA TRP A 93 -40.86 -49.99 -31.69
C TRP A 93 -39.54 -49.47 -32.32
N SER A 94 -38.41 -49.54 -31.61
CA SER A 94 -37.10 -49.03 -32.05
C SER A 94 -36.23 -50.09 -32.74
N ALA A 95 -36.44 -51.38 -32.43
CA ALA A 95 -35.57 -52.46 -32.89
C ALA A 95 -35.60 -52.72 -34.40
N ASP A 96 -36.76 -52.56 -35.08
CA ASP A 96 -36.93 -52.89 -36.51
C ASP A 96 -38.15 -52.21 -37.18
N THR A 97 -38.35 -52.43 -38.49
CA THR A 97 -39.60 -52.04 -39.18
C THR A 97 -40.77 -52.93 -38.79
N HIS A 98 -41.98 -52.37 -38.66
CA HIS A 98 -43.18 -53.09 -38.22
C HIS A 98 -44.26 -53.12 -39.30
N PHE A 99 -45.04 -54.19 -39.37
CA PHE A 99 -46.12 -54.37 -40.36
C PHE A 99 -47.42 -54.79 -39.68
N LEU A 100 -48.55 -54.22 -40.12
CA LEU A 100 -49.89 -54.60 -39.69
C LEU A 100 -50.51 -55.56 -40.70
N LYS A 101 -50.79 -56.77 -40.24
CA LYS A 101 -51.56 -57.79 -40.97
C LYS A 101 -52.99 -57.80 -40.48
N VAL A 102 -53.94 -57.78 -41.42
CA VAL A 102 -55.37 -57.77 -41.14
C VAL A 102 -56.02 -59.01 -41.75
N SER A 103 -56.82 -59.72 -40.96
CA SER A 103 -57.64 -60.83 -41.43
C SER A 103 -59.10 -60.65 -41.05
N VAL A 104 -60.01 -61.06 -41.93
CA VAL A 104 -61.47 -61.01 -41.72
C VAL A 104 -62.04 -62.41 -41.89
N ASP A 105 -62.75 -62.90 -40.88
CA ASP A 105 -63.29 -64.28 -40.80
C ASP A 105 -62.25 -65.35 -41.18
N GLY A 106 -61.02 -65.17 -40.72
CA GLY A 106 -59.88 -66.06 -40.99
C GLY A 106 -59.18 -65.88 -42.35
N ASN A 107 -59.63 -64.97 -43.21
CA ASN A 107 -59.00 -64.69 -44.50
C ASN A 107 -58.12 -63.44 -44.43
N GLU A 108 -56.88 -63.51 -44.92
CA GLU A 108 -55.96 -62.37 -44.93
C GLU A 108 -56.39 -61.31 -45.96
N MET A 109 -56.60 -60.08 -45.50
CA MET A 109 -56.96 -58.93 -46.34
C MET A 109 -55.75 -58.13 -46.82
N GLY A 110 -54.60 -58.35 -46.17
CA GLY A 110 -53.31 -57.80 -46.57
C GLY A 110 -52.41 -57.44 -45.39
N THR A 111 -51.14 -57.23 -45.70
CA THR A 111 -50.10 -56.83 -44.76
C THR A 111 -49.46 -55.53 -45.22
N THR A 112 -49.46 -54.49 -44.39
CA THR A 112 -48.93 -53.15 -44.73
C THR A 112 -47.94 -52.66 -43.69
N GLN A 113 -46.90 -51.93 -44.11
CA GLN A 113 -45.91 -51.37 -43.18
C GLN A 113 -46.54 -50.26 -42.32
N LEU A 114 -46.32 -50.31 -41.01
CA LEU A 114 -46.65 -49.22 -40.11
C LEU A 114 -45.62 -48.10 -40.27
N LEU A 115 -46.10 -46.91 -40.62
CA LEU A 115 -45.28 -45.69 -40.72
C LEU A 115 -45.54 -44.79 -39.50
N SER A 116 -44.54 -44.01 -39.12
CA SER A 116 -44.66 -43.06 -38.01
C SER A 116 -45.74 -42.00 -38.30
N VAL A 117 -46.62 -41.75 -37.33
CA VAL A 117 -47.54 -40.60 -37.36
C VAL A 117 -46.76 -39.29 -37.11
N PRO A 118 -47.23 -38.13 -37.61
CA PRO A 118 -46.53 -36.85 -37.44
C PRO A 118 -46.19 -36.49 -35.98
N PHE A 119 -47.01 -36.90 -35.00
CA PHE A 119 -46.75 -36.69 -33.56
C PHE A 119 -45.57 -37.54 -33.04
N ALA A 120 -45.34 -38.73 -33.59
CA ALA A 120 -44.24 -39.61 -33.20
C ALA A 120 -42.89 -39.19 -33.81
N LEU A 121 -42.89 -38.50 -34.96
CA LEU A 121 -41.68 -37.94 -35.57
C LEU A 121 -41.02 -36.86 -34.71
N PHE A 122 -41.80 -36.13 -33.90
CA PHE A 122 -41.29 -35.14 -32.94
C PHE A 122 -40.67 -35.79 -31.68
N ALA A 123 -41.08 -37.02 -31.32
CA ALA A 123 -40.54 -37.74 -30.16
C ALA A 123 -39.20 -38.45 -30.45
N LYS A 124 -38.89 -38.75 -31.71
CA LYS A 124 -37.59 -39.32 -32.08
C LYS A 124 -36.43 -38.34 -31.85
N SER A 125 -36.68 -37.03 -31.94
CA SER A 125 -35.70 -35.98 -31.61
C SER A 125 -35.48 -35.76 -30.10
N SER A 126 -36.24 -36.43 -29.21
CA SER A 126 -36.09 -36.32 -27.75
C SER A 126 -35.49 -37.55 -27.07
N ALA A 127 -35.15 -38.61 -27.81
CA ALA A 127 -34.55 -39.83 -27.25
C ALA A 127 -33.03 -39.71 -27.01
N ASP A 128 -32.37 -38.68 -27.55
CA ASP A 128 -30.95 -38.39 -27.33
C ASP A 128 -30.74 -37.29 -26.25
N ALA A 129 -31.59 -37.28 -25.21
CA ALA A 129 -31.38 -36.41 -24.06
C ALA A 129 -30.34 -37.06 -23.13
N PHE A 130 -29.08 -36.63 -23.26
CA PHE A 130 -27.98 -36.95 -22.34
C PHE A 130 -28.42 -36.70 -20.88
N SER A 131 -28.45 -37.75 -20.04
CA SER A 131 -28.93 -37.68 -18.65
C SER A 131 -27.99 -36.90 -17.73
N GLY A 132 -26.72 -36.73 -18.12
CA GLY A 132 -25.71 -36.07 -17.31
C GLY A 132 -25.25 -36.88 -16.08
N ASP A 133 -25.76 -38.09 -15.86
CA ASP A 133 -25.33 -38.94 -14.76
C ASP A 133 -24.12 -39.79 -15.19
N TYR A 134 -23.00 -39.62 -14.48
CA TYR A 134 -21.75 -40.35 -14.69
C TYR A 134 -21.94 -41.88 -14.57
N ASN A 135 -22.93 -42.32 -13.80
CA ASN A 135 -23.18 -43.74 -13.54
C ASN A 135 -23.90 -44.46 -14.69
N ASP A 136 -24.38 -43.72 -15.69
CA ASP A 136 -25.08 -44.27 -16.86
C ASP A 136 -24.12 -44.75 -17.97
N LEU A 137 -22.79 -44.70 -17.71
CA LEU A 137 -21.76 -45.15 -18.66
C LEU A 137 -21.43 -46.64 -18.46
N ASP A 138 -21.63 -47.45 -19.50
CA ASP A 138 -21.32 -48.90 -19.50
C ASP A 138 -19.81 -49.25 -19.41
N ASN A 139 -18.92 -48.26 -19.35
CA ASN A 139 -17.46 -48.42 -19.21
C ASN A 139 -16.86 -47.31 -18.31
N THR A 140 -17.25 -47.29 -17.04
CA THR A 140 -16.78 -46.30 -16.07
C THR A 140 -15.27 -46.43 -15.78
N PRO A 141 -14.46 -45.37 -15.99
CA PRO A 141 -13.05 -45.37 -15.61
C PRO A 141 -12.84 -45.51 -14.09
N ASP A 142 -11.82 -46.27 -13.66
CA ASP A 142 -11.43 -46.37 -12.25
C ASP A 142 -10.75 -45.07 -11.77
N LEU A 143 -11.44 -44.32 -10.92
CA LEU A 143 -10.98 -43.03 -10.37
C LEU A 143 -10.13 -43.18 -9.10
N SER A 144 -9.89 -44.39 -8.60
CA SER A 144 -9.19 -44.62 -7.32
C SER A 144 -7.72 -44.18 -7.33
N SER A 145 -7.11 -44.00 -8.52
CA SER A 145 -5.77 -43.42 -8.69
C SER A 145 -5.77 -41.91 -8.99
N PHE A 146 -6.94 -41.28 -9.14
CA PHE A 146 -7.06 -39.93 -9.71
C PHE A 146 -7.17 -38.80 -8.67
N VAL A 147 -7.46 -39.09 -7.40
CA VAL A 147 -7.61 -38.04 -6.37
C VAL A 147 -6.82 -38.40 -5.12
N GLN A 148 -5.53 -38.02 -5.10
CA GLN A 148 -4.75 -37.84 -3.86
C GLN A 148 -4.72 -36.36 -3.42
N ALA A 149 -5.61 -35.52 -3.94
CA ALA A 149 -5.86 -34.21 -3.37
C ALA A 149 -6.79 -34.39 -2.16
N GLY A 150 -6.39 -33.89 -0.98
CA GLY A 150 -7.07 -34.13 0.29
C GLY A 150 -8.57 -33.81 0.29
N ASN A 151 -9.32 -34.44 1.21
CA ASN A 151 -10.78 -34.37 1.40
C ASN A 151 -11.43 -33.03 0.96
N PRO A 152 -11.89 -32.89 -0.30
CA PRO A 152 -12.55 -31.68 -0.79
C PRO A 152 -13.92 -31.51 -0.13
N GLN A 153 -14.35 -30.27 0.07
CA GLN A 153 -15.72 -29.94 0.48
C GLN A 153 -16.58 -29.48 -0.71
N ASP A 154 -17.90 -29.47 -0.52
CA ASP A 154 -18.84 -28.96 -1.52
C ASP A 154 -18.50 -27.49 -1.85
N GLY A 155 -18.16 -27.24 -3.13
CA GLY A 155 -17.77 -25.93 -3.63
C GLY A 155 -16.27 -25.73 -3.86
N ASP A 156 -15.42 -26.65 -3.40
CA ASP A 156 -13.99 -26.64 -3.74
C ASP A 156 -13.78 -27.04 -5.22
N MET A 157 -12.72 -26.51 -5.82
CA MET A 157 -12.29 -26.87 -7.17
C MET A 157 -10.99 -27.68 -7.14
N LEU A 158 -10.97 -28.82 -7.83
CA LEU A 158 -9.77 -29.62 -8.07
C LEU A 158 -9.18 -29.30 -9.45
N PHE A 159 -7.88 -29.04 -9.53
CA PHE A 159 -7.19 -28.82 -10.81
C PHE A 159 -5.89 -29.62 -10.90
N PHE A 160 -5.52 -30.04 -12.11
CA PHE A 160 -4.29 -30.77 -12.38
C PHE A 160 -3.25 -29.83 -13.01
N ASN A 161 -2.11 -29.64 -12.36
CA ASN A 161 -1.07 -28.71 -12.84
C ASN A 161 -0.05 -29.36 -13.81
N GLY A 162 -0.34 -30.57 -14.30
CA GLY A 162 0.58 -31.35 -15.12
C GLY A 162 1.42 -32.37 -14.35
N THR A 163 1.50 -32.27 -13.02
CA THR A 163 2.22 -33.22 -12.16
C THR A 163 1.37 -33.84 -11.05
N ALA A 164 0.47 -33.07 -10.44
CA ALA A 164 -0.41 -33.53 -9.38
C ALA A 164 -1.77 -32.83 -9.41
N TRP A 165 -2.74 -33.42 -8.72
CA TRP A 165 -4.02 -32.79 -8.42
C TRP A 165 -3.87 -31.86 -7.22
N HIS A 166 -4.39 -30.65 -7.37
CA HIS A 166 -4.39 -29.59 -6.36
C HIS A 166 -5.83 -29.21 -6.01
N LEU A 167 -6.05 -28.88 -4.73
CA LEU A 167 -7.31 -28.39 -4.20
C LEU A 167 -7.26 -26.85 -4.11
N LEU A 168 -8.22 -26.18 -4.73
CA LEU A 168 -8.53 -24.77 -4.54
C LEU A 168 -9.85 -24.68 -3.76
N PRO A 169 -9.86 -24.18 -2.51
CA PRO A 169 -11.09 -24.04 -1.73
C PRO A 169 -12.14 -23.17 -2.42
N ILE A 170 -13.43 -23.29 -2.06
CA ILE A 170 -14.48 -22.39 -2.57
C ILE A 170 -14.10 -20.91 -2.40
N GLY A 171 -14.35 -20.09 -3.43
CA GLY A 171 -14.07 -18.65 -3.41
C GLY A 171 -15.05 -17.89 -2.52
N ASN A 172 -14.64 -16.72 -2.04
CA ASN A 172 -15.51 -15.81 -1.30
C ASN A 172 -16.37 -14.97 -2.26
N GLU A 173 -17.49 -14.43 -1.76
CA GLU A 173 -18.32 -13.49 -2.51
C GLU A 173 -17.49 -12.30 -3.02
N GLY A 174 -17.64 -11.96 -4.31
CA GLY A 174 -16.84 -10.93 -4.96
C GLY A 174 -15.55 -11.42 -5.63
N GLN A 175 -15.32 -12.74 -5.72
CA GLN A 175 -14.21 -13.34 -6.46
C GLN A 175 -14.65 -13.98 -7.78
N ILE A 176 -13.87 -13.75 -8.85
CA ILE A 176 -13.83 -14.54 -10.09
C ILE A 176 -12.63 -15.49 -10.09
N LEU A 177 -12.78 -16.60 -10.79
CA LEU A 177 -11.68 -17.55 -10.99
C LEU A 177 -10.79 -17.07 -12.16
N THR A 178 -9.49 -16.88 -11.92
CA THR A 178 -8.50 -16.51 -12.94
C THR A 178 -7.40 -17.56 -13.07
N ILE A 179 -6.68 -17.55 -14.20
CA ILE A 179 -5.53 -18.42 -14.45
C ILE A 179 -4.26 -17.56 -14.45
N ASN A 180 -3.35 -17.77 -13.50
CA ASN A 180 -2.03 -17.13 -13.49
C ASN A 180 -0.95 -18.19 -13.60
N ASN A 181 -0.03 -18.03 -14.57
CA ASN A 181 1.02 -19.00 -14.84
C ASN A 181 0.50 -20.45 -14.92
N ALA A 182 -0.62 -20.65 -15.65
CA ALA A 182 -1.32 -21.93 -15.81
C ALA A 182 -1.89 -22.56 -14.51
N THR A 183 -2.00 -21.77 -13.43
CA THR A 183 -2.57 -22.20 -12.14
C THR A 183 -3.87 -21.44 -11.86
N PRO A 184 -5.01 -22.12 -11.65
CA PRO A 184 -6.26 -21.49 -11.25
C PRO A 184 -6.20 -20.92 -9.83
N GLN A 185 -6.70 -19.71 -9.64
CA GLN A 185 -6.84 -19.07 -8.33
C GLN A 185 -8.03 -18.11 -8.30
N TRP A 186 -8.58 -17.84 -7.12
CA TRP A 186 -9.61 -16.81 -6.94
C TRP A 186 -8.97 -15.42 -6.97
N THR A 187 -9.60 -14.50 -7.68
CA THR A 187 -9.21 -13.09 -7.82
C THR A 187 -10.47 -12.25 -7.64
N ASN A 188 -10.40 -11.11 -6.98
CA ASN A 188 -11.58 -10.27 -6.82
C ASN A 188 -12.07 -9.74 -8.18
N ILE A 189 -13.38 -9.65 -8.39
CA ILE A 189 -13.98 -9.03 -9.59
C ILE A 189 -13.64 -7.54 -9.56
N PRO A 190 -13.00 -6.97 -10.60
CA PRO A 190 -12.94 -5.52 -10.73
C PRO A 190 -14.36 -5.01 -10.99
N GLN A 191 -14.92 -4.21 -10.09
CA GLN A 191 -16.11 -3.43 -10.41
C GLN A 191 -15.70 -2.31 -11.37
N GLU A 192 -15.99 -2.45 -12.66
CA GLU A 192 -15.93 -1.34 -13.61
C GLU A 192 -16.71 -0.14 -13.04
N ASP A 193 -16.08 1.03 -13.00
CA ASP A 193 -16.77 2.28 -12.69
C ASP A 193 -17.49 2.81 -13.94
N ASP A 194 -18.41 3.76 -13.73
CA ASP A 194 -19.24 4.34 -14.81
C ASP A 194 -18.42 5.12 -15.88
N ASN A 195 -17.09 5.19 -15.74
CA ASN A 195 -16.17 5.82 -16.70
C ASN A 195 -15.47 4.80 -17.61
N GLY A 196 -15.65 3.48 -17.37
CA GLY A 196 -15.04 2.43 -18.20
C GLY A 196 -13.56 2.21 -17.91
N ASP A 197 -13.05 2.70 -16.77
CA ASP A 197 -11.71 2.40 -16.28
C ASP A 197 -11.77 1.28 -15.23
N GLU A 198 -10.78 0.39 -15.27
CA GLU A 198 -10.63 -0.65 -14.24
C GLU A 198 -10.39 0.02 -12.88
N PRO A 199 -11.10 -0.40 -11.81
CA PRO A 199 -10.90 0.16 -10.49
C PRO A 199 -9.44 -0.06 -10.10
N THR A 200 -8.74 1.05 -9.88
CA THR A 200 -7.35 1.04 -9.43
C THR A 200 -7.31 0.54 -7.98
N THR A 201 -6.17 -0.02 -7.58
CA THR A 201 -5.97 -0.46 -6.20
C THR A 201 -4.63 0.01 -5.69
N VAL A 202 -4.55 0.19 -4.37
CA VAL A 202 -3.30 0.44 -3.65
C VAL A 202 -3.10 -0.63 -2.59
N THR A 203 -1.86 -1.02 -2.35
CA THR A 203 -1.49 -2.01 -1.33
C THR A 203 -0.62 -1.35 -0.27
N ASP A 204 -0.92 -1.55 1.02
CA ASP A 204 -0.06 -1.08 2.11
C ASP A 204 1.12 -2.03 2.39
N VAL A 205 1.98 -1.65 3.33
CA VAL A 205 3.20 -2.39 3.70
C VAL A 205 2.92 -3.81 4.24
N GLU A 206 1.69 -4.07 4.68
CA GLU A 206 1.25 -5.37 5.22
C GLU A 206 0.52 -6.22 4.18
N GLY A 207 0.37 -5.73 2.95
CA GLY A 207 -0.33 -6.43 1.89
C GLY A 207 -1.85 -6.24 1.93
N ASN A 208 -2.39 -5.31 2.74
CA ASN A 208 -3.81 -4.99 2.64
C ASN A 208 -4.02 -4.23 1.33
N VAL A 209 -4.91 -4.75 0.48
CA VAL A 209 -5.30 -4.13 -0.79
C VAL A 209 -6.54 -3.28 -0.58
N TYR A 210 -6.57 -2.09 -1.17
CA TYR A 210 -7.68 -1.14 -1.09
C TYR A 210 -8.07 -0.68 -2.48
N THR A 211 -9.36 -0.64 -2.77
CA THR A 211 -9.86 -0.01 -4.00
C THR A 211 -9.63 1.49 -3.96
N THR A 212 -9.34 2.09 -5.11
CA THR A 212 -9.16 3.53 -5.28
C THR A 212 -10.07 4.07 -6.37
N VAL A 213 -10.29 5.38 -6.36
CA VAL A 213 -11.12 6.09 -7.35
C VAL A 213 -10.49 7.42 -7.71
N ILE A 214 -10.51 7.74 -9.00
CA ILE A 214 -9.97 8.99 -9.54
C ILE A 214 -11.08 10.03 -9.55
N LEU A 215 -10.85 11.14 -8.87
CA LEU A 215 -11.78 12.25 -8.67
C LEU A 215 -11.07 13.55 -9.06
N GLY A 216 -11.14 13.88 -10.35
CA GLY A 216 -10.39 15.00 -10.92
C GLY A 216 -8.91 14.68 -11.02
N GLU A 217 -8.07 15.56 -10.47
CA GLU A 217 -6.60 15.41 -10.43
C GLU A 217 -6.14 14.65 -9.17
N GLN A 218 -7.04 13.94 -8.49
CA GLN A 218 -6.75 13.23 -7.24
C GLN A 218 -7.22 11.78 -7.33
N GLU A 219 -6.39 10.84 -6.90
CA GLU A 219 -6.80 9.46 -6.69
C GLU A 219 -6.96 9.19 -5.19
N TRP A 220 -8.15 8.73 -4.80
CA TRP A 220 -8.56 8.54 -3.41
C TRP A 220 -8.80 7.07 -3.11
N MET A 221 -8.45 6.61 -1.91
CA MET A 221 -8.91 5.31 -1.44
C MET A 221 -10.44 5.31 -1.29
N ALA A 222 -11.10 4.28 -1.81
CA ALA A 222 -12.54 3.99 -1.66
C ALA A 222 -12.84 3.22 -0.34
N GLU A 223 -11.80 2.79 0.38
CA GLU A 223 -11.88 2.13 1.68
C GLU A 223 -11.10 2.88 2.76
N ASN A 224 -11.50 2.72 4.02
CA ASN A 224 -10.74 3.25 5.15
C ASN A 224 -9.46 2.43 5.39
N LEU A 225 -8.35 3.11 5.66
CA LEU A 225 -7.06 2.50 5.93
C LEU A 225 -7.12 1.54 7.14
N ARG A 226 -6.52 0.35 7.01
CA ARG A 226 -6.52 -0.70 8.04
C ARG A 226 -5.11 -1.28 8.32
N THR A 227 -4.06 -0.54 8.01
CA THR A 227 -2.68 -0.90 8.35
C THR A 227 -2.42 -0.82 9.85
N THR A 228 -1.57 -1.70 10.35
CA THR A 228 -1.02 -1.66 11.71
C THR A 228 0.46 -1.28 11.72
N ARG A 229 1.01 -0.93 10.56
CA ARG A 229 2.39 -0.50 10.34
C ARG A 229 2.46 0.75 9.47
N TYR A 230 3.43 1.60 9.74
CA TYR A 230 3.84 2.67 8.85
C TYR A 230 4.49 2.09 7.59
N ASN A 231 4.50 2.85 6.50
CA ASN A 231 5.04 2.44 5.21
C ASN A 231 6.55 2.10 5.21
N ASN A 232 7.28 2.56 6.23
CA ASN A 232 8.68 2.19 6.50
C ASN A 232 8.82 0.87 7.30
N GLY A 233 7.72 0.18 7.57
CA GLY A 233 7.66 -1.09 8.30
C GLY A 233 7.57 -0.95 9.83
N ALA A 234 7.69 0.26 10.38
CA ALA A 234 7.59 0.49 11.82
C ALA A 234 6.19 0.15 12.35
N GLN A 235 6.13 -0.47 13.54
CA GLN A 235 4.88 -0.85 14.19
C GLN A 235 4.14 0.40 14.69
N ILE A 236 2.83 0.49 14.42
CA ILE A 236 1.95 1.46 15.07
C ILE A 236 1.48 0.84 16.39
N ASP A 237 1.48 1.61 17.47
CA ASP A 237 1.11 1.08 18.79
C ASP A 237 -0.37 0.68 18.82
N TYR A 238 -0.65 -0.45 19.48
CA TYR A 238 -2.00 -0.91 19.79
C TYR A 238 -2.22 -0.94 21.32
N PRO A 239 -2.68 0.16 21.93
CA PRO A 239 -2.91 0.23 23.37
C PRO A 239 -4.09 -0.62 23.88
N GLY A 240 -4.98 -1.07 22.97
CA GLY A 240 -6.24 -1.74 23.34
C GLY A 240 -7.07 -0.91 24.31
N ASP A 241 -7.45 -1.51 25.44
CA ASP A 241 -8.25 -0.86 26.51
C ASP A 241 -7.42 0.05 27.42
N ASN A 242 -6.08 0.07 27.30
CA ASN A 242 -5.23 0.94 28.11
C ASN A 242 -5.34 2.40 27.65
N PHE A 243 -6.26 3.13 28.28
CA PHE A 243 -6.52 4.52 27.98
C PHE A 243 -5.31 5.44 28.22
N ALA A 244 -4.50 5.17 29.25
CA ALA A 244 -3.35 6.02 29.57
C ALA A 244 -2.27 5.92 28.48
N ASP A 245 -2.04 4.72 27.96
CA ASP A 245 -1.09 4.48 26.87
C ASP A 245 -1.60 5.14 25.58
N TRP A 246 -2.91 5.08 25.30
CA TRP A 246 -3.51 5.77 24.16
C TRP A 246 -3.37 7.30 24.26
N LEU A 247 -3.75 7.88 25.40
CA LEU A 247 -3.79 9.33 25.62
C LEU A 247 -2.39 9.96 25.55
N ASN A 248 -1.37 9.27 26.07
CA ASN A 248 -0.01 9.78 26.12
C ASN A 248 0.85 9.31 24.94
N ASN A 249 0.25 8.67 23.93
CA ASN A 249 1.01 8.15 22.79
C ASN A 249 1.45 9.30 21.87
N THR A 250 2.76 9.56 21.82
CA THR A 250 3.35 10.61 20.98
C THR A 250 3.92 10.10 19.65
N THR A 251 3.99 8.79 19.45
CA THR A 251 4.55 8.15 18.25
C THR A 251 3.48 7.77 17.24
N GLY A 252 2.27 7.52 17.72
CA GLY A 252 1.09 7.12 16.97
C GLY A 252 0.51 5.80 17.47
N ALA A 253 -0.83 5.75 17.52
CA ALA A 253 -1.59 4.58 17.95
C ALA A 253 -2.80 4.35 17.03
N TYR A 254 -3.21 3.10 16.92
CA TYR A 254 -4.43 2.69 16.22
C TYR A 254 -5.33 1.84 17.11
N ALA A 255 -6.61 1.78 16.75
CA ALA A 255 -7.60 0.93 17.37
C ALA A 255 -8.64 0.46 16.36
N TRP A 256 -9.19 -0.72 16.58
CA TRP A 256 -10.44 -1.15 15.96
C TRP A 256 -11.60 -0.62 16.79
N TYR A 257 -12.75 -0.33 16.17
CA TYR A 257 -13.92 0.11 16.94
C TYR A 257 -14.25 -0.92 18.04
N ASN A 258 -14.48 -0.48 19.27
CA ASN A 258 -14.63 -1.34 20.46
C ASN A 258 -13.47 -2.32 20.72
N ASN A 259 -12.28 -2.05 20.19
CA ASN A 259 -11.13 -2.96 20.23
C ASN A 259 -11.42 -4.36 19.63
N ASP A 260 -12.39 -4.47 18.73
CA ASP A 260 -12.75 -5.73 18.06
C ASP A 260 -12.22 -5.74 16.61
N GLU A 261 -11.04 -6.34 16.42
CA GLU A 261 -10.42 -6.50 15.10
C GLU A 261 -11.31 -7.32 14.16
N SER A 262 -11.83 -8.45 14.64
CA SER A 262 -12.56 -9.41 13.82
C SER A 262 -13.83 -8.82 13.19
N ALA A 263 -14.51 -7.95 13.93
CA ALA A 263 -15.74 -7.32 13.47
C ALA A 263 -15.49 -6.04 12.65
N ASN A 264 -14.36 -5.35 12.82
CA ASN A 264 -14.20 -3.97 12.32
C ASN A 264 -13.06 -3.77 11.33
N LYS A 265 -12.02 -4.62 11.32
CA LYS A 265 -10.86 -4.43 10.43
C LYS A 265 -11.24 -4.33 8.96
N ASN A 266 -12.00 -5.32 8.49
CA ASN A 266 -12.44 -5.37 7.09
C ASN A 266 -13.78 -4.63 6.88
N THR A 267 -14.51 -4.33 7.95
CA THR A 267 -15.83 -3.69 7.89
C THR A 267 -15.72 -2.17 7.83
N TYR A 268 -14.87 -1.57 8.67
CA TYR A 268 -14.79 -0.11 8.86
C TYR A 268 -13.37 0.46 8.77
N GLY A 269 -12.35 -0.39 8.77
CA GLY A 269 -10.96 0.03 8.89
C GLY A 269 -10.57 0.42 10.32
N ALA A 270 -9.36 0.93 10.47
CA ALA A 270 -8.81 1.32 11.76
C ALA A 270 -9.13 2.79 12.10
N LEU A 271 -9.06 3.09 13.39
CA LEU A 271 -9.14 4.43 13.96
C LEU A 271 -7.75 4.81 14.47
N TYR A 272 -7.15 5.85 13.91
CA TYR A 272 -5.80 6.31 14.26
C TYR A 272 -5.87 7.58 15.08
N ASN A 273 -4.96 7.75 16.04
CA ASN A 273 -4.75 9.06 16.66
C ASN A 273 -3.96 9.99 15.73
N PHE A 274 -3.96 11.29 16.02
CA PHE A 274 -3.30 12.25 15.15
C PHE A 274 -1.77 12.10 15.10
N PRO A 275 -1.04 11.73 16.18
CA PRO A 275 0.39 11.42 16.08
C PRO A 275 0.72 10.33 15.03
N ALA A 276 -0.17 9.34 14.83
CA ALA A 276 -0.01 8.38 13.75
C ALA A 276 -0.17 9.03 12.36
N VAL A 277 -1.11 9.97 12.23
CA VAL A 277 -1.37 10.72 10.99
C VAL A 277 -0.24 11.69 10.66
N SER A 278 0.23 12.45 11.64
CA SER A 278 1.23 13.52 11.44
C SER A 278 2.66 13.00 11.25
N ASN A 279 2.89 11.69 11.37
CA ASN A 279 4.20 11.08 11.12
C ASN A 279 4.60 11.09 9.63
N GLY A 280 3.65 11.30 8.72
CA GLY A 280 3.90 11.30 7.26
C GLY A 280 3.99 9.91 6.62
N ASN A 281 4.21 8.87 7.42
CA ASN A 281 4.43 7.49 6.93
C ASN A 281 3.21 6.58 7.06
N LEU A 282 2.02 7.10 7.36
CA LEU A 282 0.84 6.27 7.64
C LEU A 282 0.26 5.61 6.37
N CYS A 283 0.27 6.33 5.25
CA CYS A 283 -0.28 5.87 3.99
C CYS A 283 0.72 5.02 3.19
N PRO A 284 0.26 4.17 2.24
CA PRO A 284 1.14 3.44 1.33
C PRO A 284 2.21 4.32 0.66
N ILE A 285 3.33 3.74 0.24
CA ILE A 285 4.40 4.49 -0.44
C ILE A 285 3.81 5.19 -1.69
N GLY A 286 4.08 6.49 -1.83
CA GLY A 286 3.53 7.33 -2.89
C GLY A 286 2.12 7.87 -2.62
N TRP A 287 1.54 7.60 -1.45
CA TRP A 287 0.24 8.08 -0.99
C TRP A 287 0.39 8.89 0.30
N ARG A 288 -0.53 9.82 0.54
CA ARG A 288 -0.53 10.70 1.72
C ARG A 288 -1.90 10.79 2.37
N VAL A 289 -1.94 11.26 3.63
CA VAL A 289 -3.20 11.67 4.28
C VAL A 289 -3.62 13.04 3.70
N PRO A 290 -4.87 13.20 3.24
CA PRO A 290 -5.36 14.44 2.63
C PRO A 290 -5.33 15.60 3.62
N SER A 291 -4.92 16.76 3.14
CA SER A 291 -5.02 18.05 3.82
C SER A 291 -6.46 18.59 3.81
N VAL A 292 -6.68 19.70 4.51
CA VAL A 292 -7.95 20.44 4.43
C VAL A 292 -8.23 20.89 2.99
N GLU A 293 -7.20 21.31 2.26
CA GLU A 293 -7.23 21.77 0.87
C GLU A 293 -7.60 20.63 -0.08
N ASP A 294 -6.99 19.45 0.06
CA ASP A 294 -7.31 18.27 -0.76
C ASP A 294 -8.81 17.90 -0.67
N TRP A 295 -9.37 17.95 0.55
CA TRP A 295 -10.81 17.74 0.75
C TRP A 295 -11.69 18.83 0.13
N ASN A 296 -11.22 20.08 0.07
CA ASN A 296 -11.97 21.16 -0.57
C ASN A 296 -11.99 20.96 -2.09
N GLU A 297 -10.87 20.53 -2.68
CA GLU A 297 -10.79 20.19 -4.11
C GLU A 297 -11.72 19.03 -4.46
N LEU A 298 -11.74 17.97 -3.65
CA LEU A 298 -12.71 16.88 -3.79
C LEU A 298 -14.16 17.40 -3.78
N ILE A 299 -14.52 18.26 -2.83
CA ILE A 299 -15.89 18.83 -2.77
C ILE A 299 -16.17 19.67 -4.01
N THR A 300 -15.23 20.50 -4.45
CA THR A 300 -15.36 21.30 -5.68
C THR A 300 -15.61 20.40 -6.88
N TYR A 301 -14.77 19.37 -7.08
CA TYR A 301 -14.93 18.39 -8.15
C TYR A 301 -16.33 17.77 -8.15
N MET A 302 -16.81 17.36 -6.98
CA MET A 302 -18.16 16.80 -6.85
C MET A 302 -19.24 17.79 -7.28
N THR A 303 -19.13 19.06 -6.89
CA THR A 303 -20.13 20.09 -7.25
C THR A 303 -20.06 20.55 -8.70
N GLU A 304 -18.92 20.38 -9.36
CA GLU A 304 -18.72 20.77 -10.76
C GLU A 304 -19.11 19.67 -11.74
N ASN A 305 -18.97 18.38 -11.34
CA ASN A 305 -19.09 17.24 -12.26
C ASN A 305 -20.34 16.39 -12.05
N PHE A 306 -21.05 16.50 -10.91
CA PHE A 306 -22.28 15.74 -10.67
C PHE A 306 -23.49 16.65 -10.61
N GLU A 307 -24.46 16.39 -11.51
CA GLU A 307 -25.73 17.10 -11.54
C GLU A 307 -26.44 16.98 -10.17
N ASP A 308 -27.04 18.08 -9.70
CA ASP A 308 -27.68 18.22 -8.39
C ASP A 308 -26.77 18.17 -7.13
N VAL A 309 -25.45 18.06 -7.28
CA VAL A 309 -24.51 18.16 -6.16
C VAL A 309 -24.10 19.61 -5.93
N ILE A 310 -24.33 20.10 -4.71
CA ILE A 310 -23.95 21.41 -4.19
C ILE A 310 -23.25 21.25 -2.84
N ASN A 311 -22.53 22.29 -2.39
CA ASN A 311 -21.77 22.26 -1.14
C ASN A 311 -22.56 21.75 0.09
N THR A 312 -23.87 22.00 0.15
CA THR A 312 -24.70 21.59 1.29
C THR A 312 -25.19 20.14 1.21
N ASN A 313 -25.06 19.45 0.07
CA ASN A 313 -25.47 18.04 -0.08
C ASN A 313 -24.36 17.08 -0.56
N ALA A 314 -23.13 17.56 -0.74
CA ALA A 314 -21.97 16.75 -1.15
C ALA A 314 -21.69 15.54 -0.22
N GLY A 315 -22.13 15.60 1.04
CA GLY A 315 -22.04 14.46 1.95
C GLY A 315 -22.90 13.28 1.53
N ASN A 316 -24.13 13.51 1.05
CA ASN A 316 -24.96 12.43 0.49
C ASN A 316 -24.32 11.78 -0.74
N ALA A 317 -23.69 12.60 -1.60
CA ALA A 317 -23.02 12.12 -2.80
C ALA A 317 -21.86 11.16 -2.50
N LEU A 318 -21.10 11.40 -1.42
CA LEU A 318 -19.91 10.61 -1.08
C LEU A 318 -20.16 9.46 -0.08
N LYS A 319 -21.28 9.45 0.65
CA LYS A 319 -21.65 8.33 1.52
C LYS A 319 -21.87 7.07 0.69
N SER A 320 -21.39 5.92 1.18
CA SER A 320 -21.84 4.62 0.69
C SER A 320 -23.37 4.54 0.69
N CYS A 321 -23.95 3.97 -0.37
CA CYS A 321 -25.40 3.88 -0.51
C CYS A 321 -26.07 2.91 0.49
N ARG A 322 -25.28 2.07 1.16
CA ARG A 322 -25.73 1.05 2.12
C ARG A 322 -26.39 1.68 3.35
N GLN A 323 -27.70 1.50 3.49
CA GLN A 323 -28.52 1.97 4.61
C GLN A 323 -29.70 1.02 4.83
N VAL A 324 -30.15 0.85 6.08
CA VAL A 324 -31.44 0.18 6.34
C VAL A 324 -32.57 1.03 5.75
N ASN A 325 -33.51 0.36 5.07
CA ASN A 325 -34.64 0.99 4.38
C ASN A 325 -34.19 2.08 3.38
N SER A 326 -33.04 1.87 2.72
CA SER A 326 -32.58 2.80 1.69
C SER A 326 -33.66 2.98 0.62
N PRO A 327 -34.05 4.22 0.30
CA PRO A 327 -35.07 4.49 -0.73
C PRO A 327 -34.61 4.09 -2.14
N LEU A 328 -33.31 3.84 -2.33
CA LEU A 328 -32.75 3.32 -3.58
C LEU A 328 -33.07 1.82 -3.79
N GLY A 329 -33.42 1.09 -2.72
CA GLY A 329 -33.66 -0.35 -2.79
C GLY A 329 -32.41 -1.17 -3.15
N GLY A 330 -32.62 -2.42 -3.56
CA GLY A 330 -31.54 -3.33 -4.01
C GLY A 330 -30.39 -3.47 -3.00
N ASN A 331 -29.15 -3.47 -3.51
CA ASN A 331 -27.92 -3.63 -2.72
C ASN A 331 -27.68 -2.48 -1.73
N CYS A 332 -28.31 -1.33 -1.94
CA CYS A 332 -28.23 -0.19 -1.02
C CYS A 332 -29.09 -0.40 0.23
N ASN A 333 -30.07 -1.31 0.21
CA ASN A 333 -30.91 -1.61 1.37
C ASN A 333 -30.38 -2.83 2.14
N THR A 334 -29.47 -2.62 3.09
CA THR A 334 -28.86 -3.70 3.89
C THR A 334 -28.98 -3.44 5.39
N SER A 335 -29.12 -4.52 6.16
CA SER A 335 -29.01 -4.52 7.63
C SER A 335 -27.61 -4.85 8.13
N GLU A 336 -26.74 -5.33 7.24
CA GLU A 336 -25.35 -5.70 7.51
C GLU A 336 -24.43 -4.47 7.48
N HIS A 337 -23.46 -4.44 8.39
CA HIS A 337 -22.43 -3.40 8.41
C HIS A 337 -21.31 -3.71 7.38
N PRO A 338 -20.69 -2.70 6.76
CA PRO A 338 -20.83 -1.28 7.05
C PRO A 338 -22.05 -0.66 6.36
N ARG A 339 -22.83 0.10 7.12
CA ARG A 339 -24.03 0.79 6.63
C ARG A 339 -24.33 2.02 7.47
N TRP A 340 -24.97 2.99 6.85
CA TRP A 340 -25.53 4.15 7.54
C TRP A 340 -26.83 3.77 8.27
N ASN A 341 -27.12 4.47 9.36
CA ASN A 341 -28.41 4.45 10.02
C ASN A 341 -29.47 5.10 9.11
N GLU A 342 -30.70 4.64 9.26
CA GLU A 342 -31.82 5.05 8.41
C GLU A 342 -32.09 6.57 8.47
N HIS A 343 -32.24 7.16 7.29
CA HIS A 343 -32.79 8.50 7.11
C HIS A 343 -33.52 8.60 5.75
N GLU A 344 -34.66 9.31 5.73
CA GLU A 344 -35.54 9.39 4.55
C GLU A 344 -34.95 10.23 3.40
N THR A 345 -34.18 11.28 3.72
CA THR A 345 -33.68 12.27 2.74
C THR A 345 -32.16 12.48 2.75
N HIS A 346 -31.43 11.84 3.67
CA HIS A 346 -29.99 12.06 3.88
C HIS A 346 -29.20 10.75 3.74
N TYR A 347 -29.72 9.85 2.90
CA TYR A 347 -29.11 8.60 2.54
C TYR A 347 -27.91 8.81 1.60
N GLY A 348 -27.01 7.83 1.57
CA GLY A 348 -25.88 7.84 0.65
C GLY A 348 -26.30 7.48 -0.77
N LEU A 349 -25.63 8.10 -1.73
CA LEU A 349 -25.79 7.86 -3.15
C LEU A 349 -24.55 7.20 -3.76
N ASP A 350 -23.38 7.44 -3.16
CA ASP A 350 -22.09 6.97 -3.64
C ASP A 350 -21.83 7.25 -5.13
N LEU A 351 -22.14 8.48 -5.57
CA LEU A 351 -22.16 8.85 -6.99
C LEU A 351 -20.80 8.73 -7.68
N ALA A 352 -19.72 8.74 -6.90
CA ALA A 352 -18.36 8.80 -7.41
C ALA A 352 -17.47 7.68 -6.86
N GLY A 353 -18.04 6.59 -6.34
CA GLY A 353 -17.26 5.44 -5.84
C GLY A 353 -16.41 5.70 -4.59
N PHE A 354 -16.53 6.88 -3.96
CA PHE A 354 -15.81 7.21 -2.73
C PHE A 354 -16.28 6.37 -1.54
N ALA A 355 -17.54 5.95 -1.49
CA ALA A 355 -18.06 4.99 -0.51
C ALA A 355 -17.76 5.31 0.96
N ALA A 356 -17.95 6.55 1.42
CA ALA A 356 -17.66 6.93 2.82
C ALA A 356 -18.44 6.05 3.80
N LEU A 357 -17.72 5.47 4.78
CA LEU A 357 -18.26 4.54 5.77
C LEU A 357 -18.49 5.21 7.14
N PRO A 358 -19.56 4.86 7.86
CA PRO A 358 -19.85 5.41 9.20
C PRO A 358 -19.13 4.63 10.30
N GLY A 359 -17.80 4.64 10.29
CA GLY A 359 -16.97 3.87 11.24
C GLY A 359 -16.98 4.39 12.68
N GLY A 360 -17.61 5.55 12.94
CA GLY A 360 -17.57 6.20 14.24
C GLY A 360 -16.17 6.72 14.57
N ASN A 361 -15.90 6.89 15.86
CA ASN A 361 -14.59 7.30 16.36
C ASN A 361 -14.32 6.77 17.78
N ARG A 362 -13.06 6.88 18.19
CA ARG A 362 -12.61 6.72 19.58
C ARG A 362 -12.40 8.11 20.18
N LEU A 363 -13.06 8.39 21.29
CA LEU A 363 -12.95 9.67 21.98
C LEU A 363 -11.77 9.67 22.95
N ILE A 364 -11.26 10.86 23.25
CA ILE A 364 -10.30 11.13 24.34
C ILE A 364 -10.83 10.72 25.72
N THR A 365 -12.08 10.28 25.85
CA THR A 365 -12.65 9.71 27.08
C THR A 365 -12.58 8.18 27.14
N ASN A 366 -11.89 7.54 26.18
CA ASN A 366 -11.85 6.09 25.95
C ASN A 366 -13.17 5.45 25.48
N GLU A 367 -14.15 6.26 25.10
CA GLU A 367 -15.42 5.79 24.59
C GLU A 367 -15.37 5.65 23.07
N TYR A 368 -16.01 4.62 22.54
CA TYR A 368 -16.27 4.47 21.12
C TYR A 368 -17.71 4.94 20.85
N ASP A 369 -17.91 5.80 19.85
CA ASP A 369 -19.22 6.39 19.58
C ASP A 369 -19.51 6.47 18.08
N LYS A 370 -20.80 6.59 17.75
CA LYS A 370 -21.32 6.93 16.41
C LYS A 370 -21.02 5.94 15.27
N VAL A 371 -20.66 4.69 15.54
CA VAL A 371 -20.67 3.66 14.49
C VAL A 371 -22.07 3.55 13.87
N GLY A 372 -22.15 3.44 12.54
CA GLY A 372 -23.39 3.52 11.78
C GLY A 372 -23.99 4.93 11.65
N MET A 373 -23.54 5.91 12.42
CA MET A 373 -24.10 7.28 12.42
C MET A 373 -23.19 8.31 11.76
N THR A 374 -21.88 8.23 11.96
CA THR A 374 -20.93 9.26 11.50
C THR A 374 -19.65 8.61 10.99
N GLY A 375 -19.18 9.06 9.83
CA GLY A 375 -17.81 8.81 9.38
C GLY A 375 -16.93 10.00 9.75
N TYR A 376 -15.92 9.77 10.59
CA TYR A 376 -14.92 10.78 10.96
C TYR A 376 -13.61 10.48 10.24
N PHE A 377 -13.06 11.48 9.55
CA PHE A 377 -11.84 11.36 8.77
C PHE A 377 -10.82 12.38 9.24
N TRP A 378 -9.60 11.94 9.49
CA TRP A 378 -8.51 12.88 9.70
C TRP A 378 -8.14 13.61 8.40
N THR A 379 -7.71 14.85 8.56
CA THR A 379 -6.85 15.52 7.59
C THR A 379 -5.42 15.55 8.11
N SER A 380 -4.42 15.77 7.26
CA SER A 380 -3.02 15.97 7.68
C SER A 380 -2.77 17.35 8.32
N THR A 381 -3.75 18.25 8.30
CA THR A 381 -3.60 19.63 8.76
C THR A 381 -3.79 19.75 10.28
N GLN A 382 -2.74 20.15 10.99
CA GLN A 382 -2.83 20.53 12.41
C GLN A 382 -3.56 21.87 12.56
N ALA A 383 -4.48 21.99 13.53
CA ALA A 383 -5.22 23.21 13.78
C ALA A 383 -4.52 24.12 14.80
N VAL A 384 -4.18 23.55 15.96
CA VAL A 384 -3.41 24.14 17.05
C VAL A 384 -2.64 23.03 17.78
N SER A 385 -1.81 23.37 18.77
CA SER A 385 -0.83 22.44 19.38
C SER A 385 -1.36 21.11 19.93
N ASP A 386 -2.66 21.01 20.24
CA ASP A 386 -3.31 19.82 20.79
C ASP A 386 -4.56 19.39 19.99
N ARG A 387 -4.75 19.97 18.79
CA ARG A 387 -5.92 19.72 17.96
C ARG A 387 -5.57 19.67 16.48
N ALA A 388 -6.22 18.75 15.79
CA ALA A 388 -6.10 18.59 14.35
C ALA A 388 -7.45 18.74 13.65
N HIS A 389 -7.41 19.10 12.36
CA HIS A 389 -8.58 19.20 11.52
C HIS A 389 -9.13 17.82 11.16
N GLN A 390 -10.45 17.66 11.30
CA GLN A 390 -11.17 16.47 10.87
C GLN A 390 -12.31 16.87 9.91
N ARG A 391 -12.63 15.96 8.99
CA ARG A 391 -13.87 15.99 8.21
C ARG A 391 -14.84 14.98 8.80
N TYR A 392 -16.13 15.29 8.75
CA TYR A 392 -17.14 14.30 9.13
C TYR A 392 -18.42 14.42 8.32
N ILE A 393 -19.04 13.26 8.12
CA ILE A 393 -20.32 13.12 7.42
C ILE A 393 -21.27 12.38 8.34
N HIS A 394 -22.48 12.93 8.55
CA HIS A 394 -23.45 12.40 9.51
C HIS A 394 -24.69 11.83 8.79
N TYR A 395 -25.27 10.74 9.31
CA TYR A 395 -26.40 10.01 8.69
C TYR A 395 -27.64 10.89 8.46
N ASN A 396 -27.90 11.86 9.33
CA ASN A 396 -29.06 12.73 9.27
C ASN A 396 -28.75 14.13 8.70
N ASN A 397 -27.59 14.32 8.07
CA ASN A 397 -27.22 15.56 7.40
C ASN A 397 -26.77 15.28 5.96
N SER A 398 -26.99 16.23 5.07
CA SER A 398 -26.63 16.10 3.66
C SER A 398 -25.20 16.53 3.32
N GLY A 399 -24.57 17.40 4.12
CA GLY A 399 -23.26 17.98 3.81
C GLY A 399 -22.06 17.23 4.41
N ILE A 400 -20.87 17.65 4.01
CA ILE A 400 -19.60 17.34 4.70
C ILE A 400 -19.28 18.50 5.62
N TYR A 401 -18.91 18.21 6.86
CA TYR A 401 -18.60 19.22 7.86
C TYR A 401 -17.12 19.19 8.23
N SER A 402 -16.63 20.33 8.68
CA SER A 402 -15.26 20.52 9.16
C SER A 402 -15.27 21.09 10.55
N ASN A 403 -14.40 20.58 11.40
CA ASN A 403 -14.00 21.21 12.66
C ASN A 403 -12.61 20.69 13.05
N HIS A 404 -12.13 21.10 14.22
CA HIS A 404 -10.93 20.54 14.83
C HIS A 404 -11.30 19.74 16.08
N THR A 405 -10.57 18.69 16.35
CA THR A 405 -10.75 17.87 17.56
C THR A 405 -9.41 17.53 18.20
N TRP A 406 -9.45 16.96 19.41
CA TRP A 406 -8.24 16.58 20.14
C TRP A 406 -7.41 15.57 19.35
N GLU A 407 -6.11 15.77 19.30
CA GLU A 407 -5.16 14.86 18.62
C GLU A 407 -5.21 13.42 19.17
N ALA A 408 -5.63 13.27 20.42
CA ALA A 408 -5.82 11.98 21.07
C ALA A 408 -7.15 11.28 20.71
N ASN A 409 -8.02 11.84 19.86
CA ASN A 409 -9.15 11.07 19.32
C ASN A 409 -8.66 10.08 18.26
N GLY A 410 -9.37 8.96 18.09
CA GLY A 410 -9.15 8.00 17.01
C GLY A 410 -10.17 8.17 15.91
N ASN A 411 -9.76 8.61 14.72
CA ASN A 411 -10.63 8.72 13.55
C ASN A 411 -10.10 7.86 12.39
N SER A 412 -10.96 7.58 11.42
CA SER A 412 -10.57 6.87 10.21
C SER A 412 -9.67 7.73 9.32
N VAL A 413 -8.91 7.08 8.44
CA VAL A 413 -8.05 7.72 7.45
C VAL A 413 -8.39 7.19 6.06
N ARG A 414 -8.42 8.09 5.09
CA ARG A 414 -8.50 7.82 3.65
C ARG A 414 -7.24 8.40 3.04
N CYS A 415 -6.38 7.58 2.42
CA CYS A 415 -5.20 8.11 1.75
C CYS A 415 -5.56 8.55 0.34
N MET A 416 -4.75 9.46 -0.19
CA MET A 416 -4.86 9.96 -1.55
C MET A 416 -3.47 10.18 -2.17
N ARG A 417 -3.42 10.35 -3.48
CA ARG A 417 -2.27 10.90 -4.21
C ARG A 417 -2.76 11.82 -5.33
N ASP A 418 -1.90 12.72 -5.77
CA ASP A 418 -2.22 13.53 -6.95
C ASP A 418 -2.16 12.61 -8.17
N PHE A 419 -3.25 12.59 -8.93
CA PHE A 419 -3.43 11.82 -10.14
C PHE A 419 -3.29 12.78 -11.32
N ASP A 420 -2.09 12.83 -11.88
CA ASP A 420 -1.89 13.56 -13.13
C ASP A 420 -2.54 12.76 -14.26
N THR A 421 -3.49 13.38 -14.96
CA THR A 421 -4.16 12.75 -16.11
C THR A 421 -3.28 12.68 -17.35
N ASP A 422 -2.05 13.20 -17.26
CA ASP A 422 -0.99 12.99 -18.24
C ASP A 422 0.34 12.77 -17.50
N PRO A 423 0.54 11.57 -16.87
CA PRO A 423 1.77 11.32 -16.14
C PRO A 423 2.94 11.52 -17.12
N PRO A 424 3.99 12.24 -16.72
CA PRO A 424 5.09 12.50 -17.61
C PRO A 424 5.63 11.17 -18.15
N SER A 425 5.79 11.08 -19.47
CA SER A 425 6.22 9.85 -20.14
C SER A 425 7.59 9.35 -19.65
N GLU A 426 8.34 10.24 -18.98
CA GLU A 426 9.64 9.98 -18.40
C GLU A 426 9.76 10.72 -17.05
N TYR A 427 10.42 10.08 -16.09
CA TYR A 427 10.76 10.65 -14.78
C TYR A 427 12.28 10.77 -14.67
N SER A 428 12.75 11.74 -13.90
CA SER A 428 14.19 12.02 -13.77
C SER A 428 14.86 11.17 -12.70
N LEU A 429 15.92 10.45 -13.08
CA LEU A 429 16.85 9.77 -12.19
C LEU A 429 18.11 10.62 -12.04
N ASN A 430 18.29 11.19 -10.85
CA ASN A 430 19.49 11.94 -10.48
C ASN A 430 20.43 11.04 -9.68
N LEU A 431 21.72 11.05 -10.00
CA LEU A 431 22.74 10.32 -9.26
C LEU A 431 23.72 11.30 -8.62
N GLN A 432 24.14 11.01 -7.39
CA GLN A 432 25.13 11.82 -6.67
C GLN A 432 26.20 10.91 -6.07
N ALA A 433 27.44 11.39 -6.02
CA ALA A 433 28.50 10.79 -5.22
C ALA A 433 28.62 11.56 -3.90
N SER A 434 28.77 10.85 -2.79
CA SER A 434 28.97 11.43 -1.47
C SER A 434 30.09 10.71 -0.71
N PRO A 435 31.21 11.38 -0.41
CA PRO A 435 31.55 12.72 -0.88
C PRO A 435 31.71 12.76 -2.41
N SER A 436 31.56 13.93 -3.04
CA SER A 436 31.54 14.05 -4.51
C SER A 436 32.89 13.71 -5.16
N GLU A 437 33.99 13.93 -4.43
CA GLU A 437 35.34 13.49 -4.79
C GLU A 437 35.56 11.99 -4.62
N GLY A 438 34.69 11.29 -3.88
CA GLY A 438 34.86 9.88 -3.51
C GLY A 438 34.70 8.91 -4.69
N GLY A 439 34.00 9.32 -5.75
CA GLY A 439 33.85 8.52 -6.95
C GLY A 439 32.95 9.18 -7.99
N THR A 440 32.82 8.51 -9.13
CA THR A 440 31.92 8.93 -10.22
C THR A 440 30.72 8.00 -10.30
N VAL A 441 29.56 8.56 -10.67
CA VAL A 441 28.31 7.83 -10.86
C VAL A 441 27.86 7.89 -12.32
N THR A 442 27.18 6.85 -12.81
CA THR A 442 26.65 6.78 -14.18
C THR A 442 25.27 6.14 -14.19
N GLY A 443 24.40 6.56 -15.13
CA GLY A 443 23.04 6.05 -15.27
C GLY A 443 21.96 7.10 -15.04
N GLU A 444 22.34 8.35 -14.77
CA GLU A 444 21.39 9.48 -14.69
C GLU A 444 20.68 9.71 -16.03
N GLY A 445 19.48 10.29 -15.97
CA GLY A 445 18.67 10.59 -17.15
C GLY A 445 17.19 10.56 -16.86
N ASP A 446 16.39 10.82 -17.89
CA ASP A 446 14.94 10.72 -17.82
C ASP A 446 14.51 9.37 -18.42
N TYR A 447 13.67 8.64 -17.69
CA TYR A 447 13.28 7.27 -18.04
C TYR A 447 11.80 7.04 -17.81
N ALA A 448 11.16 6.27 -18.69
CA ALA A 448 9.79 5.81 -18.47
C ALA A 448 9.70 4.91 -17.23
N PRO A 449 8.58 4.92 -16.48
CA PRO A 449 8.37 4.01 -15.36
C PRO A 449 8.57 2.54 -15.74
N GLY A 450 9.16 1.76 -14.85
CA GLY A 450 9.47 0.34 -15.07
C GLY A 450 10.69 0.09 -15.95
N THR A 451 11.29 1.13 -16.55
CA THR A 451 12.55 0.99 -17.29
C THR A 451 13.64 0.49 -16.35
N SER A 452 14.37 -0.53 -16.81
CA SER A 452 15.57 -1.03 -16.13
C SER A 452 16.78 -0.21 -16.58
N VAL A 453 17.36 0.52 -15.63
CA VAL A 453 18.47 1.45 -15.82
C VAL A 453 19.71 0.89 -15.15
N ALA A 454 20.77 0.64 -15.92
CA ALA A 454 22.05 0.22 -15.38
C ALA A 454 22.71 1.42 -14.67
N VAL A 455 22.69 1.42 -13.34
CA VAL A 455 23.37 2.42 -12.52
C VAL A 455 24.71 1.87 -12.04
N SER A 456 25.75 2.72 -12.02
CA SER A 456 27.07 2.32 -11.54
C SER A 456 27.78 3.44 -10.78
N ALA A 457 28.51 3.05 -9.74
CA ALA A 457 29.40 3.89 -8.96
C ALA A 457 30.83 3.35 -9.10
N THR A 458 31.79 4.22 -9.42
CA THR A 458 33.21 3.89 -9.52
C THR A 458 33.97 4.75 -8.52
N ALA A 459 34.63 4.11 -7.55
CA ALA A 459 35.42 4.82 -6.55
C ALA A 459 36.68 5.43 -7.18
N ASN A 460 37.02 6.64 -6.76
CA ASN A 460 38.29 7.29 -7.11
C ASN A 460 39.42 6.74 -6.24
N GLU A 461 40.67 7.02 -6.62
CA GLU A 461 41.86 6.56 -5.86
C GLU A 461 41.79 7.03 -4.38
N GLY A 462 42.01 6.10 -3.44
CA GLY A 462 41.94 6.37 -2.00
C GLY A 462 40.53 6.28 -1.39
N TYR A 463 39.53 5.85 -2.17
CA TYR A 463 38.16 5.62 -1.72
C TYR A 463 37.68 4.20 -2.07
N GLU A 464 36.74 3.70 -1.27
CA GLU A 464 35.96 2.50 -1.54
C GLU A 464 34.48 2.84 -1.60
N PHE A 465 33.74 2.20 -2.51
CA PHE A 465 32.29 2.31 -2.54
C PHE A 465 31.69 1.55 -1.34
N SER A 466 30.76 2.19 -0.64
CA SER A 466 30.05 1.61 0.51
C SER A 466 28.66 1.13 0.11
N SER A 467 27.76 2.04 -0.30
CA SER A 467 26.38 1.71 -0.64
C SER A 467 25.71 2.82 -1.44
N TRP A 468 24.59 2.49 -2.08
CA TRP A 468 23.65 3.45 -2.65
C TRP A 468 22.53 3.71 -1.65
N THR A 469 22.17 4.97 -1.44
CA THR A 469 20.99 5.37 -0.65
C THR A 469 20.02 6.21 -1.47
N ASN A 470 18.79 6.36 -1.00
CA ASN A 470 17.91 7.44 -1.45
C ASN A 470 18.26 8.76 -0.72
N ALA A 471 17.51 9.83 -1.00
CA ALA A 471 17.69 11.13 -0.37
C ALA A 471 17.47 11.11 1.15
N ASP A 472 16.67 10.17 1.67
CA ASP A 472 16.39 10.01 3.10
C ASP A 472 17.45 9.17 3.83
N GLY A 473 18.51 8.74 3.14
CA GLY A 473 19.58 7.92 3.70
C GLY A 473 19.25 6.42 3.82
N ILE A 474 18.14 5.96 3.25
CA ILE A 474 17.77 4.54 3.23
C ILE A 474 18.62 3.81 2.18
N VAL A 475 19.27 2.72 2.59
CA VAL A 475 20.10 1.89 1.70
C VAL A 475 19.24 1.20 0.65
N ILE A 476 19.53 1.46 -0.62
CA ILE A 476 18.89 0.88 -1.81
C ILE A 476 19.68 -0.31 -2.33
N SER A 477 21.02 -0.25 -2.29
CA SER A 477 21.90 -1.33 -2.75
C SER A 477 23.28 -1.22 -2.11
N GLU A 478 23.86 -2.36 -1.71
CA GLU A 478 25.26 -2.44 -1.27
C GLU A 478 26.20 -2.82 -2.42
N VAL A 479 25.68 -2.92 -3.65
CA VAL A 479 26.44 -3.28 -4.84
C VAL A 479 26.65 -2.04 -5.70
N ALA A 480 27.90 -1.75 -6.04
CA ALA A 480 28.29 -0.54 -6.76
C ALA A 480 27.64 -0.41 -8.15
N SER A 481 27.31 -1.53 -8.81
CA SER A 481 26.63 -1.56 -10.11
C SER A 481 25.46 -2.52 -10.09
N PHE A 482 24.26 -2.04 -10.42
CA PHE A 482 23.05 -2.84 -10.46
C PHE A 482 22.01 -2.24 -11.42
N ASP A 483 21.00 -3.04 -11.77
CA ASP A 483 19.88 -2.59 -12.59
C ASP A 483 18.80 -1.98 -11.68
N PHE A 484 18.63 -0.66 -11.76
CA PHE A 484 17.60 0.08 -11.03
C PHE A 484 16.31 0.13 -11.85
N ILE A 485 15.15 -0.18 -11.25
CA ILE A 485 13.86 -0.08 -11.92
C ILE A 485 13.27 1.30 -11.64
N MET A 486 13.09 2.11 -12.68
CA MET A 486 12.60 3.48 -12.53
C MET A 486 11.16 3.51 -11.97
N PRO A 487 10.89 4.16 -10.82
CA PRO A 487 9.54 4.31 -10.31
C PRO A 487 8.78 5.42 -11.06
N PRO A 488 7.44 5.51 -10.93
CA PRO A 488 6.65 6.59 -11.54
C PRO A 488 6.76 7.91 -10.76
N GLN A 489 7.99 8.30 -10.42
CA GLN A 489 8.32 9.55 -9.74
C GLN A 489 9.80 9.89 -9.94
N ASN A 490 10.15 11.18 -9.87
CA ASN A 490 11.55 11.61 -9.89
C ASN A 490 12.30 11.01 -8.69
N THR A 491 13.50 10.48 -8.93
CA THR A 491 14.28 9.75 -7.94
C THR A 491 15.70 10.28 -7.87
N THR A 492 16.25 10.36 -6.66
CA THR A 492 17.68 10.63 -6.45
C THR A 492 18.32 9.45 -5.74
N LEU A 493 19.42 8.93 -6.28
CA LEU A 493 20.28 7.95 -5.62
C LEU A 493 21.63 8.57 -5.29
N ILE A 494 22.14 8.27 -4.09
CA ILE A 494 23.40 8.80 -3.58
C ILE A 494 24.36 7.61 -3.36
N ALA A 495 25.46 7.56 -4.10
CA ALA A 495 26.54 6.61 -3.90
C ALA A 495 27.46 7.10 -2.78
N LEU A 496 27.48 6.37 -1.68
CA LEU A 496 28.34 6.62 -0.53
C LEU A 496 29.72 6.00 -0.75
N PHE A 497 30.76 6.80 -0.57
CA PHE A 497 32.16 6.38 -0.64
C PHE A 497 32.85 6.61 0.70
N THR A 498 33.69 5.68 1.09
CA THR A 498 34.53 5.74 2.29
C THR A 498 35.98 5.85 1.88
N GLY A 499 36.63 6.97 2.22
CA GLY A 499 38.07 7.13 1.99
C GLY A 499 38.91 6.26 2.93
N ASP A 500 40.17 5.99 2.58
CA ASP A 500 41.18 5.36 3.45
C ASP A 500 41.38 6.14 4.78
N ASN A 501 40.94 7.41 4.83
CA ASN A 501 40.89 8.29 5.99
C ASN A 501 39.46 8.69 6.41
N ASN A 502 38.43 7.85 6.19
CA ASN A 502 37.02 8.14 6.49
C ASN A 502 36.45 9.39 5.79
N GLY A 503 36.92 9.73 4.58
CA GLY A 503 36.38 10.85 3.79
C GLY A 503 37.01 12.23 4.07
N PHE A 504 38.10 12.29 4.82
CA PHE A 504 38.88 13.51 5.07
C PHE A 504 40.02 13.71 4.04
N GLY A 505 40.25 14.95 3.63
CA GLY A 505 41.48 15.37 2.96
C GLY A 505 42.63 15.60 3.95
N ASN A 506 43.77 16.10 3.47
CA ASN A 506 44.91 16.46 4.34
C ASN A 506 45.65 17.72 3.88
N VAL A 507 46.32 18.38 4.83
CA VAL A 507 47.27 19.47 4.59
C VAL A 507 48.43 19.38 5.58
N SER A 508 49.63 19.76 5.15
CA SER A 508 50.79 19.94 6.02
C SER A 508 51.17 21.40 6.16
N ASP A 509 51.57 21.83 7.37
CA ASP A 509 52.25 23.12 7.54
C ASP A 509 53.74 23.03 7.18
N ILE A 510 54.46 24.16 7.31
CA ILE A 510 55.88 24.28 6.96
C ILE A 510 56.80 23.40 7.82
N GLU A 511 56.32 22.93 8.97
CA GLU A 511 57.05 22.05 9.89
C GLU A 511 56.72 20.58 9.67
N GLY A 512 55.83 20.28 8.72
CA GLY A 512 55.36 18.92 8.44
C GLY A 512 54.35 18.42 9.47
N ASN A 513 53.71 19.30 10.26
CA ASN A 513 52.54 18.85 11.01
C ASN A 513 51.42 18.60 10.01
N GLU A 514 50.88 17.38 9.99
CA GLU A 514 49.74 17.00 9.17
C GLU A 514 48.43 17.28 9.88
N TYR A 515 47.43 17.66 9.10
CA TYR A 515 46.08 17.96 9.55
C TYR A 515 45.06 17.40 8.59
N LEU A 516 44.01 16.78 9.12
CA LEU A 516 42.83 16.40 8.34
C LEU A 516 42.04 17.62 7.89
N THR A 517 41.41 17.50 6.72
CA THR A 517 40.58 18.56 6.12
C THR A 517 39.24 18.00 5.66
N ILE A 518 38.23 18.87 5.59
CA ILE A 518 36.87 18.56 5.13
C ILE A 518 36.40 19.65 4.19
N THR A 519 35.66 19.28 3.14
CA THR A 519 35.04 20.24 2.24
C THR A 519 33.60 20.50 2.68
N VAL A 520 33.26 21.76 2.95
CA VAL A 520 31.87 22.18 3.24
C VAL A 520 31.52 23.41 2.42
N GLY A 521 30.50 23.26 1.57
CA GLY A 521 30.15 24.27 0.59
C GLY A 521 31.30 24.48 -0.40
N THR A 522 31.72 25.74 -0.56
CA THR A 522 32.78 26.13 -1.50
C THR A 522 34.17 26.22 -0.86
N LEU A 523 34.31 25.80 0.40
CA LEU A 523 35.54 25.93 1.17
C LEU A 523 35.99 24.58 1.70
N GLU A 524 37.29 24.35 1.65
CA GLU A 524 37.95 23.27 2.37
C GLU A 524 38.44 23.81 3.73
N TRP A 525 38.05 23.17 4.82
CA TRP A 525 38.33 23.53 6.20
C TRP A 525 39.27 22.53 6.86
N MET A 526 40.17 23.00 7.71
CA MET A 526 40.89 22.10 8.61
C MET A 526 39.94 21.50 9.67
N ALA A 527 39.91 20.18 9.77
CA ALA A 527 39.20 19.41 10.81
C ALA A 527 39.98 19.33 12.12
N GLU A 528 41.26 19.73 12.11
CA GLU A 528 42.10 19.86 13.30
C GLU A 528 42.55 21.30 13.58
N ASN A 529 42.81 21.62 14.85
CA ASN A 529 43.32 22.92 15.25
C ASN A 529 44.79 23.08 14.84
N LEU A 530 45.15 24.25 14.31
CA LEU A 530 46.52 24.54 13.87
C LEU A 530 47.51 24.43 15.04
N LYS A 531 48.65 23.77 14.82
CA LYS A 531 49.70 23.53 15.83
C LYS A 531 51.12 23.90 15.36
N THR A 532 51.21 24.81 14.39
CA THR A 532 52.49 25.35 13.90
C THR A 532 53.14 26.28 14.92
N THR A 533 54.46 26.29 14.95
CA THR A 533 55.28 27.26 15.69
C THR A 533 56.00 28.24 14.76
N LYS A 534 55.76 28.13 13.46
CA LYS A 534 56.32 28.97 12.40
C LYS A 534 55.24 29.54 11.49
N PHE A 535 55.46 30.75 11.02
CA PHE A 535 54.72 31.28 9.87
C PHE A 535 55.09 30.50 8.60
N ASN A 536 54.22 30.53 7.60
CA ASN A 536 54.46 29.90 6.29
C ASN A 536 55.62 30.52 5.49
N THR A 537 56.19 31.63 5.99
CA THR A 537 57.46 32.21 5.50
C THR A 537 58.69 31.52 6.08
N GLY A 538 58.52 30.70 7.13
CA GLY A 538 59.58 30.01 7.88
C GLY A 538 60.02 30.75 9.15
N ASP A 539 59.55 31.99 9.36
CA ASP A 539 59.84 32.79 10.54
C ASP A 539 59.21 32.18 11.80
N ASP A 540 59.92 32.24 12.92
CA ASP A 540 59.43 31.76 14.22
C ASP A 540 58.27 32.64 14.73
N ILE A 541 57.26 32.00 15.30
CA ILE A 541 56.21 32.69 16.08
C ILE A 541 56.70 32.76 17.53
N ASP A 542 56.55 33.91 18.19
CA ASP A 542 57.03 34.07 19.56
C ASP A 542 56.32 33.10 20.53
N PHE A 543 57.08 32.44 21.41
CA PHE A 543 56.56 31.67 22.55
C PHE A 543 56.98 32.33 23.88
N PRO A 544 56.17 33.25 24.42
CA PRO A 544 56.50 33.93 25.68
C PRO A 544 56.47 33.02 26.93
N GLY A 545 55.82 31.86 26.86
CA GLY A 545 55.67 30.95 27.99
C GLY A 545 55.04 31.62 29.21
N THR A 546 55.76 31.63 30.33
CA THR A 546 55.32 32.25 31.60
C THR A 546 55.54 33.76 31.65
N ASP A 547 56.18 34.38 30.65
CA ASP A 547 56.34 35.83 30.58
C ASP A 547 55.05 36.50 30.04
N ASN A 548 54.16 36.83 30.97
CA ASN A 548 52.89 37.47 30.64
C ASN A 548 53.04 38.92 30.17
N ALA A 549 54.13 39.60 30.56
CA ALA A 549 54.41 40.94 30.07
C ALA A 549 54.81 40.90 28.60
N ALA A 550 55.67 39.94 28.22
CA ALA A 550 56.03 39.69 26.83
C ALA A 550 54.81 39.29 25.99
N TRP A 551 53.91 38.45 26.50
CA TRP A 551 52.66 38.12 25.79
C TRP A 551 51.74 39.33 25.59
N SER A 552 51.43 40.05 26.67
CA SER A 552 50.47 41.17 26.63
C SER A 552 50.94 42.37 25.79
N SER A 553 52.24 42.53 25.60
CA SER A 553 52.83 43.59 24.78
C SER A 553 53.21 43.14 23.36
N ASN A 554 53.00 41.86 23.03
CA ASN A 554 53.40 41.29 21.75
C ASN A 554 52.52 41.83 20.61
N THR A 555 53.15 42.40 19.59
CA THR A 555 52.50 42.92 18.37
C THR A 555 52.97 42.21 17.09
N SER A 556 53.97 41.34 17.17
CA SER A 556 54.54 40.54 16.08
C SER A 556 53.76 39.24 15.82
N GLY A 557 53.06 38.74 16.83
CA GLY A 557 52.42 37.44 16.83
C GLY A 557 53.05 36.50 17.86
N ALA A 558 52.21 35.83 18.66
CA ALA A 558 52.64 34.86 19.65
C ALA A 558 51.70 33.66 19.71
N TYR A 559 52.23 32.52 20.12
CA TYR A 559 51.46 31.30 20.40
C TYR A 559 51.72 30.78 21.81
N ALA A 560 50.82 29.94 22.29
CA ALA A 560 50.98 29.16 23.51
C ALA A 560 50.29 27.81 23.36
N TRP A 561 50.83 26.79 24.05
CA TRP A 561 50.07 25.59 24.36
C TRP A 561 49.22 25.85 25.58
N TYR A 562 48.07 25.17 25.72
CA TYR A 562 47.27 25.31 26.93
C TYR A 562 48.13 25.02 28.18
N ASN A 563 48.06 25.89 29.20
CA ASN A 563 48.92 25.88 30.38
C ASN A 563 50.45 25.94 30.12
N ASN A 564 50.88 26.38 28.93
CA ASN A 564 52.27 26.30 28.47
C ASN A 564 52.83 24.87 28.43
N ASP A 565 51.98 23.85 28.33
CA ASP A 565 52.39 22.44 28.29
C ASP A 565 52.31 21.88 26.88
N ILE A 566 53.46 21.50 26.33
CA ILE A 566 53.58 20.98 24.96
C ILE A 566 52.84 19.66 24.75
N ALA A 567 52.50 18.92 25.81
CA ALA A 567 51.63 17.75 25.69
C ALA A 567 50.25 18.11 25.10
N ASN A 568 49.81 19.37 25.23
CA ASN A 568 48.56 19.84 24.65
C ASN A 568 48.66 20.18 23.16
N LYS A 569 49.87 20.17 22.56
CA LYS A 569 50.08 20.46 21.13
C LYS A 569 49.22 19.56 20.25
N ASP A 570 49.34 18.25 20.44
CA ASP A 570 48.63 17.26 19.60
C ASP A 570 47.22 16.96 20.12
N ILE A 571 46.87 17.40 21.33
CA ILE A 571 45.54 17.19 21.92
C ILE A 571 44.57 18.31 21.50
N TYR A 572 45.01 19.57 21.55
CA TYR A 572 44.13 20.73 21.35
C TYR A 572 44.62 21.73 20.30
N GLY A 573 45.85 21.59 19.82
CA GLY A 573 46.49 22.58 18.96
C GLY A 573 47.02 23.81 19.72
N GLY A 574 47.42 24.83 18.96
CA GLY A 574 47.99 26.07 19.48
C GLY A 574 46.95 27.14 19.77
N LEU A 575 47.20 27.95 20.81
CA LEU A 575 46.47 29.17 21.11
C LEU A 575 47.29 30.36 20.63
N TYR A 576 46.83 31.04 19.59
CA TYR A 576 47.52 32.17 18.96
C TYR A 576 46.88 33.48 19.39
N ASN A 577 47.68 34.54 19.52
CA ASN A 577 47.12 35.89 19.60
C ASN A 577 46.69 36.38 18.20
N TRP A 578 45.84 37.41 18.16
CA TRP A 578 45.34 37.90 16.88
C TRP A 578 46.44 38.59 16.05
N HIS A 579 47.53 39.03 16.68
CA HIS A 579 48.68 39.57 15.96
C HIS A 579 49.33 38.51 15.03
N ALA A 580 49.40 37.25 15.45
CA ALA A 580 49.87 36.15 14.60
C ALA A 580 48.90 35.91 13.43
N VAL A 581 47.59 35.95 13.70
CA VAL A 581 46.53 35.81 12.68
C VAL A 581 46.62 36.92 11.62
N ASN A 582 46.80 38.16 12.04
CA ASN A 582 46.80 39.34 11.17
C ASN A 582 48.04 39.44 10.26
N THR A 583 49.04 38.58 10.42
CA THR A 583 50.17 38.51 9.48
C THR A 583 49.76 38.05 8.09
N GLY A 584 48.66 37.28 7.98
CA GLY A 584 48.28 36.57 6.77
C GLY A 584 49.13 35.33 6.47
N ASN A 585 50.13 35.04 7.31
CA ASN A 585 51.14 34.01 7.08
C ASN A 585 51.05 32.85 8.09
N LEU A 586 50.01 32.80 8.92
CA LEU A 586 49.87 31.79 9.97
C LEU A 586 49.51 30.39 9.43
N CYS A 587 48.66 30.35 8.40
CA CYS A 587 48.18 29.09 7.82
C CYS A 587 49.15 28.52 6.78
N PRO A 588 49.08 27.20 6.47
CA PRO A 588 49.87 26.58 5.41
C PRO A 588 49.81 27.35 4.08
N THR A 589 50.83 27.21 3.23
CA THR A 589 50.84 27.88 1.92
C THR A 589 49.60 27.50 1.10
N GLY A 590 48.90 28.50 0.56
CA GLY A 590 47.62 28.32 -0.15
C GLY A 590 46.38 28.31 0.76
N TRP A 591 46.56 28.30 2.08
CA TRP A 591 45.50 28.37 3.08
C TRP A 591 45.54 29.71 3.82
N ARG A 592 44.40 30.10 4.41
CA ARG A 592 44.24 31.35 5.15
C ARG A 592 43.40 31.18 6.40
N VAL A 593 43.48 32.13 7.33
CA VAL A 593 42.55 32.18 8.46
C VAL A 593 41.16 32.61 7.93
N PRO A 594 40.07 31.91 8.30
CA PRO A 594 38.72 32.21 7.86
C PRO A 594 38.30 33.60 8.33
N SER A 595 37.64 34.32 7.43
CA SER A 595 36.92 35.55 7.72
C SER A 595 35.57 35.24 8.36
N GLU A 596 34.92 36.26 8.89
CA GLU A 596 33.53 36.15 9.35
C GLU A 596 32.55 35.74 8.25
N ALA A 597 32.82 36.16 7.01
CA ALA A 597 32.00 35.76 5.87
C ALA A 597 32.09 34.24 5.64
N ASP A 598 33.29 33.66 5.76
CA ASP A 598 33.48 32.20 5.60
C ASP A 598 32.71 31.43 6.67
N TRP A 599 32.77 31.87 7.92
CA TRP A 599 32.02 31.25 9.02
C TRP A 599 30.50 31.39 8.86
N ASN A 600 30.03 32.54 8.37
CA ASN A 600 28.61 32.74 8.09
C ASN A 600 28.16 31.85 6.92
N ASN A 601 28.98 31.74 5.88
CA ASN A 601 28.70 30.87 4.74
C ASN A 601 28.67 29.40 5.17
N LEU A 602 29.61 28.96 6.02
CA LEU A 602 29.59 27.63 6.63
C LEU A 602 28.28 27.39 7.38
N SER A 603 27.92 28.27 8.32
CA SER A 603 26.70 28.12 9.11
C SER A 603 25.43 28.11 8.23
N ASN A 604 25.35 29.00 7.25
CA ASN A 604 24.19 29.09 6.37
C ASN A 604 24.10 27.89 5.44
N PHE A 605 25.23 27.41 4.91
CA PHE A 605 25.26 26.21 4.08
C PHE A 605 24.75 25.00 4.87
N LEU A 606 25.21 24.81 6.10
CA LEU A 606 24.75 23.69 6.93
C LEU A 606 23.24 23.80 7.24
N ILE A 607 22.76 24.97 7.64
CA ILE A 607 21.34 25.18 7.97
C ILE A 607 20.44 25.00 6.74
N ASN A 608 20.83 25.53 5.58
CA ASN A 608 19.98 25.49 4.39
C ASN A 608 19.92 24.11 3.71
N ASN A 609 20.89 23.24 3.97
CA ASN A 609 20.95 21.89 3.37
C ASN A 609 20.59 20.77 4.35
N ASN A 610 20.19 21.10 5.59
CA ASN A 610 19.84 20.11 6.62
C ASN A 610 18.64 20.61 7.44
N GLU A 611 17.47 20.03 7.22
CA GLU A 611 16.21 20.51 7.81
C GLU A 611 16.19 20.48 9.35
N HIS A 612 16.98 19.60 9.97
CA HIS A 612 17.09 19.52 11.44
C HIS A 612 17.98 20.61 12.04
N LEU A 613 18.73 21.35 11.23
CA LEU A 613 19.66 22.38 11.68
C LEU A 613 19.05 23.79 11.59
N ASN A 614 19.37 24.60 12.59
CA ASN A 614 19.02 26.01 12.66
C ASN A 614 20.08 26.77 13.47
N THR A 615 19.88 28.07 13.65
CA THR A 615 20.82 28.95 14.37
C THR A 615 21.02 28.59 15.84
N GLU A 616 20.11 27.81 16.44
CA GLU A 616 20.16 27.40 17.84
C GLU A 616 20.99 26.13 18.08
N ASN A 617 21.18 25.29 17.05
CA ASN A 617 21.82 23.98 17.18
C ASN A 617 22.98 23.71 16.20
N VAL A 618 23.24 24.55 15.19
CA VAL A 618 24.34 24.35 14.23
C VAL A 618 25.73 24.19 14.89
N GLY A 619 25.93 24.80 16.06
CA GLY A 619 27.13 24.61 16.86
C GLY A 619 27.25 23.22 17.49
N ASN A 620 26.15 22.50 17.74
CA ASN A 620 26.21 21.08 18.13
C ASN A 620 26.80 20.23 17.00
N ALA A 621 26.37 20.46 15.76
CA ALA A 621 26.85 19.73 14.59
C ALA A 621 28.34 19.98 14.29
N LEU A 622 28.87 21.15 14.64
CA LEU A 622 30.28 21.49 14.44
C LEU A 622 31.20 21.02 15.58
N LYS A 623 30.67 20.70 16.76
CA LYS A 623 31.49 20.19 17.88
C LYS A 623 31.89 18.75 17.62
N SER A 624 33.12 18.39 18.00
CA SER A 624 33.50 16.98 18.09
C SER A 624 32.51 16.21 18.97
N CYS A 625 32.15 14.99 18.57
CA CYS A 625 31.17 14.18 19.29
C CYS A 625 31.68 13.67 20.64
N ARG A 626 33.01 13.73 20.86
CA ARG A 626 33.69 13.29 22.08
C ARG A 626 33.24 14.12 23.27
N GLN A 627 32.51 13.50 24.19
CA GLN A 627 32.01 14.14 25.41
C GLN A 627 32.01 13.14 26.56
N VAL A 628 32.09 13.63 27.80
CA VAL A 628 31.72 12.83 28.99
C VAL A 628 30.26 12.40 28.89
N ASP A 629 30.02 11.11 29.08
CA ASP A 629 28.68 10.51 29.06
C ASP A 629 27.93 10.88 27.77
N SER A 630 28.60 10.77 26.62
CA SER A 630 28.00 11.16 25.34
C SER A 630 26.80 10.28 25.04
N PRO A 631 25.61 10.85 24.75
CA PRO A 631 24.41 10.06 24.46
C PRO A 631 24.51 9.27 23.15
N LEU A 632 25.50 9.57 22.31
CA LEU A 632 25.79 8.86 21.06
C LEU A 632 26.53 7.53 21.30
N GLY A 633 27.12 7.33 22.48
CA GLY A 633 27.89 6.12 22.82
C GLY A 633 29.14 5.93 21.95
N GLY A 634 29.69 4.71 21.97
CA GLY A 634 30.85 4.33 21.15
C GLY A 634 32.08 5.22 21.35
N ASP A 635 32.74 5.60 20.26
CA ASP A 635 33.95 6.44 20.28
C ASP A 635 33.69 7.88 20.76
N CYS A 636 32.43 8.31 20.76
CA CYS A 636 32.00 9.62 21.25
C CYS A 636 31.90 9.66 22.78
N ASP A 637 31.67 8.53 23.46
CA ASP A 637 31.67 8.44 24.92
C ASP A 637 33.08 8.09 25.42
N THR A 638 33.87 9.12 25.71
CA THR A 638 35.27 8.94 26.09
C THR A 638 35.62 9.74 27.34
N SER A 639 36.53 9.17 28.14
CA SER A 639 37.16 9.88 29.26
C SER A 639 38.47 10.55 28.85
N VAL A 640 39.00 10.25 27.67
CA VAL A 640 40.29 10.72 27.16
C VAL A 640 40.12 12.06 26.45
N HIS A 641 41.00 13.02 26.73
CA HIS A 641 41.02 14.31 26.03
C HIS A 641 41.63 14.19 24.62
N PRO A 642 41.18 15.00 23.63
CA PRO A 642 40.26 16.12 23.77
C PRO A 642 38.79 15.67 23.77
N ARG A 643 37.98 16.27 24.65
CA ARG A 643 36.54 16.00 24.76
C ARG A 643 35.82 17.16 25.45
N TRP A 644 34.53 17.29 25.16
CA TRP A 644 33.62 18.20 25.84
C TRP A 644 33.20 17.66 27.21
N ASP A 645 32.90 18.56 28.15
CA ASP A 645 32.23 18.19 29.40
C ASP A 645 30.75 17.85 29.14
N SER A 646 30.17 16.99 29.97
CA SER A 646 28.83 16.42 29.72
C SER A 646 27.74 17.48 29.58
N HIS A 647 26.86 17.38 28.59
CA HIS A 647 25.62 18.14 28.52
C HIS A 647 24.53 17.31 27.85
N PHE A 648 23.32 17.33 28.41
CA PHE A 648 22.22 16.44 27.97
C PHE A 648 21.61 16.84 26.61
N THR A 649 21.54 18.14 26.29
CA THR A 649 20.87 18.64 25.05
C THR A 649 21.78 19.43 24.11
N HIS A 650 23.05 19.62 24.47
CA HIS A 650 24.00 20.47 23.73
C HIS A 650 25.34 19.74 23.57
N TYR A 651 25.28 18.46 23.22
CA TYR A 651 26.45 17.65 22.94
C TYR A 651 26.89 17.83 21.48
N GLY A 652 28.15 17.51 21.20
CA GLY A 652 28.64 17.48 19.83
C GLY A 652 28.12 16.26 19.09
N THR A 653 27.76 16.42 17.82
CA THR A 653 27.39 15.31 16.93
C THR A 653 28.42 15.09 15.83
N ASP A 654 29.24 16.10 15.54
CA ASP A 654 30.30 16.07 14.52
C ASP A 654 29.83 15.57 13.15
N GLU A 655 28.59 15.90 12.78
CA GLU A 655 27.88 15.37 11.60
C GLU A 655 28.61 15.61 10.29
N PHE A 656 29.51 16.60 10.25
CA PHE A 656 30.22 17.03 9.04
C PHE A 656 31.75 16.87 9.15
N GLY A 657 32.25 16.21 10.20
CA GLY A 657 33.68 16.01 10.41
C GLY A 657 34.45 17.30 10.74
N PHE A 658 33.80 18.38 11.16
CA PHE A 658 34.49 19.61 11.53
C PHE A 658 35.32 19.47 12.83
N SER A 659 34.90 18.56 13.70
CA SER A 659 35.56 18.13 14.94
C SER A 659 35.97 19.28 15.86
N GLY A 660 35.12 20.31 16.05
CA GLY A 660 35.38 21.46 16.92
C GLY A 660 35.78 21.04 18.35
N LEU A 661 37.03 21.33 18.74
CA LEU A 661 37.59 20.93 20.03
C LEU A 661 37.43 22.02 21.11
N PRO A 662 37.19 21.64 22.38
CA PRO A 662 37.07 22.59 23.49
C PRO A 662 38.44 22.95 24.09
N GLY A 663 39.29 23.59 23.28
CA GLY A 663 40.66 23.94 23.63
C GLY A 663 40.81 25.09 24.65
N GLY A 664 39.71 25.70 25.08
CA GLY A 664 39.73 26.83 26.01
C GLY A 664 40.40 28.07 25.41
N ARG A 665 41.03 28.87 26.28
CA ARG A 665 41.75 30.09 25.88
C ARG A 665 42.88 30.47 26.82
N ARG A 666 43.69 31.42 26.37
CA ARG A 666 44.64 32.18 27.19
C ARG A 666 44.20 33.64 27.33
N PHE A 667 44.20 34.17 28.54
CA PHE A 667 44.02 35.59 28.82
C PHE A 667 45.29 36.41 28.58
N THR A 668 45.11 37.72 28.40
CA THR A 668 46.20 38.72 28.34
C THR A 668 47.13 38.68 29.55
N ALA A 669 46.57 38.43 30.75
CA ALA A 669 47.33 38.34 32.01
C ALA A 669 48.01 36.98 32.25
N GLY A 670 47.83 36.01 31.34
CA GLY A 670 48.53 34.71 31.38
C GLY A 670 47.75 33.52 31.92
N ASN A 671 46.55 33.73 32.48
CA ASN A 671 45.70 32.64 32.96
C ASN A 671 45.08 31.87 31.79
N TYR A 672 44.83 30.58 31.99
CA TYR A 672 44.14 29.70 31.06
C TYR A 672 42.81 29.24 31.68
N ASP A 673 41.74 29.21 30.90
CA ASP A 673 40.43 28.74 31.35
C ASP A 673 39.65 28.01 30.24
N PHE A 674 38.51 27.43 30.65
CA PHE A 674 37.47 26.85 29.78
C PHE A 674 37.86 25.67 28.89
N ILE A 675 38.98 24.99 29.16
CA ILE A 675 39.24 23.67 28.57
C ILE A 675 38.07 22.71 28.88
N GLY A 676 37.62 21.94 27.88
CA GLY A 676 36.44 21.08 27.98
C GLY A 676 35.09 21.81 27.91
N LEU A 677 35.07 23.14 28.04
CA LEU A 677 33.83 23.95 28.10
C LEU A 677 33.60 24.84 26.88
N LEU A 678 34.66 25.41 26.30
CA LEU A 678 34.58 26.32 25.15
C LEU A 678 35.65 26.01 24.10
N GLY A 679 35.25 26.16 22.83
CA GLY A 679 36.15 26.16 21.68
C GLY A 679 36.10 27.53 21.00
N HIS A 680 37.21 28.26 21.02
CA HIS A 680 37.31 29.60 20.44
C HIS A 680 38.23 29.62 19.23
N PHE A 681 37.76 30.21 18.13
CA PHE A 681 38.44 30.22 16.84
C PHE A 681 38.54 31.64 16.30
N TRP A 682 39.76 32.16 16.13
CA TRP A 682 39.93 33.49 15.55
C TRP A 682 39.35 33.57 14.13
N THR A 683 38.82 34.75 13.78
CA THR A 683 38.63 35.14 12.39
C THR A 683 39.71 36.13 11.96
N SER A 684 39.90 36.29 10.65
CA SER A 684 40.81 37.29 10.08
C SER A 684 40.30 38.73 10.22
N ASN A 685 39.08 38.95 10.69
CA ASN A 685 38.47 40.27 10.83
C ASN A 685 38.78 40.90 12.20
N GLN A 686 39.17 42.17 12.19
CA GLN A 686 39.19 42.98 13.41
C GLN A 686 37.84 43.66 13.65
N ALA A 687 37.44 43.80 14.92
CA ALA A 687 36.25 44.53 15.31
C ALA A 687 36.53 46.04 15.38
N ASN A 688 37.66 46.38 15.98
CA ASN A 688 38.13 47.76 16.15
C ASN A 688 39.66 47.78 16.39
N ALA A 689 40.20 48.92 16.83
CA ALA A 689 41.64 49.07 17.05
C ALA A 689 42.16 48.11 18.14
N ALA A 690 41.38 47.85 19.20
CA ALA A 690 41.77 47.03 20.35
C ALA A 690 41.32 45.57 20.24
N GLU A 691 40.22 45.31 19.54
CA GLU A 691 39.55 44.00 19.53
C GLU A 691 39.48 43.37 18.14
N ALA A 692 39.41 42.04 18.13
CA ALA A 692 39.20 41.24 16.95
C ALA A 692 38.07 40.21 17.12
N ASN A 693 37.55 39.72 16.00
CA ASN A 693 36.39 38.84 15.98
C ASN A 693 36.83 37.38 16.04
N TYR A 694 36.03 36.57 16.72
CA TYR A 694 36.21 35.13 16.83
C TYR A 694 34.85 34.42 16.82
N ARG A 695 34.87 33.12 16.53
CA ARG A 695 33.72 32.23 16.68
C ARG A 695 33.87 31.37 17.93
N SER A 696 32.75 31.11 18.59
CA SER A 696 32.71 30.34 19.83
C SER A 696 31.71 29.19 19.74
N LEU A 697 32.19 28.00 20.06
CA LEU A 697 31.37 26.82 20.38
C LEU A 697 31.34 26.65 21.90
N SER A 698 30.20 26.22 22.43
CA SER A 698 29.98 26.10 23.88
C SER A 698 29.38 24.76 24.27
N ARG A 699 29.76 24.28 25.44
CA ARG A 699 29.11 23.16 26.13
C ARG A 699 27.69 23.51 26.61
N ALA A 700 27.39 24.79 26.82
CA ALA A 700 26.15 25.24 27.44
C ALA A 700 25.01 25.57 26.44
N ASN A 701 25.29 25.62 25.13
CA ASN A 701 24.29 25.87 24.09
C ASN A 701 24.74 25.25 22.75
N GLY A 702 23.82 25.15 21.80
CA GLY A 702 24.09 24.63 20.46
C GLY A 702 24.44 25.68 19.41
N ARG A 703 24.75 26.92 19.79
CA ARG A 703 24.96 28.01 18.82
C ARG A 703 26.41 28.12 18.39
N LEU A 704 26.64 28.50 17.13
CA LEU A 704 27.92 29.09 16.70
C LEU A 704 27.89 30.60 16.95
N SER A 705 28.53 31.05 18.03
CA SER A 705 28.42 32.46 18.46
C SER A 705 29.50 33.34 17.84
N ALA A 706 29.12 34.54 17.41
CA ALA A 706 30.01 35.59 16.92
C ALA A 706 30.32 36.60 18.04
N ILE A 707 31.59 36.76 18.40
CA ILE A 707 32.01 37.60 19.54
C ILE A 707 33.30 38.36 19.18
N SER A 708 33.57 39.48 19.85
CA SER A 708 34.84 40.21 19.80
C SER A 708 35.52 40.26 21.17
N HIS A 709 36.85 40.28 21.19
CA HIS A 709 37.65 40.47 22.41
C HIS A 709 39.03 41.06 22.07
N GLU A 710 39.82 41.46 23.08
CA GLU A 710 41.14 42.07 22.84
C GLU A 710 42.08 41.14 22.05
N LYS A 711 42.87 41.75 21.16
CA LYS A 711 43.78 41.05 20.22
C LYS A 711 44.87 40.21 20.91
N GLN A 712 45.11 40.43 22.20
CA GLN A 712 46.09 39.72 23.00
C GLN A 712 45.52 38.44 23.66
N PHE A 713 44.26 38.07 23.45
CA PHE A 713 43.78 36.76 23.87
C PHE A 713 44.39 35.64 23.00
N GLY A 714 44.58 34.46 23.57
CA GLY A 714 45.03 33.28 22.85
C GLY A 714 43.86 32.37 22.52
N PHE A 715 43.52 32.22 21.24
CA PHE A 715 42.47 31.32 20.75
C PHE A 715 43.02 30.36 19.70
N SER A 716 42.29 29.27 19.46
CA SER A 716 42.63 28.30 18.41
C SER A 716 42.43 28.92 17.03
N VAL A 717 43.03 28.30 16.01
CA VAL A 717 42.87 28.68 14.61
C VAL A 717 42.57 27.42 13.80
N ARG A 718 41.59 27.52 12.90
CA ARG A 718 41.35 26.57 11.81
C ARG A 718 41.55 27.30 10.51
N CYS A 719 42.33 26.76 9.59
CA CYS A 719 42.55 27.40 8.29
C CYS A 719 41.54 26.91 7.25
N VAL A 720 41.35 27.72 6.21
CA VAL A 720 40.51 27.42 5.05
C VAL A 720 41.23 27.72 3.74
N LYS A 721 40.82 27.06 2.67
CA LYS A 721 41.12 27.45 1.28
C LYS A 721 39.85 27.32 0.43
N ASP A 722 39.85 27.93 -0.74
CA ASP A 722 38.77 27.73 -1.71
C ASP A 722 38.86 26.29 -2.24
N ALA A 723 37.72 25.58 -2.31
CA ALA A 723 37.64 24.25 -2.89
C ALA A 723 37.73 24.35 -4.43
N GLU A 724 38.51 23.49 -5.07
CA GLU A 724 38.70 23.48 -6.54
C GLU A 724 37.51 22.92 -7.31
#